data_AF-L1J4Y0-F1
#
_entry.id   AF-L1J4Y0-F1
#
_cell.length_a   1.000
_cell.length_b   1.000
_cell.length_c   1.000
_cell.angle_alpha   90.00
_cell.angle_beta   90.00
_cell.angle_gamma   90.00
#
_symmetry.space_group_name_H-M   'P 1'
#
loop_
_entity.id
_entity.type
_entity.pdbx_description
1 polymer ?
#
loop_
_entity_poly.entity_id
_entity_poly.type
_entity_poly.pdbx_seq_one_letter_code
_entity_poly.pdbx_strand_id
1 'polypeptide(L)'
;MSMPITAFLLLFFLAGSVYLNSLHGEFVFDDIIAVMENKDVLPSTPLEKVFKSDFWGTPMEEWQSHKSFRPLTILSFRLSYLLAGRRWDEVQFHSVNVVLHGIVTLLLYPVTRIVLGRRRRRSESFWACALFATHPIHTDAVSSIVSRGEMLSAIMFLLSFLCHVRSTTLPSRFVLVNLVLVLLWTCCSIALAFCGMLFKEQSITVFGVNVVYELVRDRSMLSLMLKRTEAKEKRDDAVQKAGEEEEEEEEKEDGDGREPKEEHAGNSGAAGSTDDSLPARHGQESGEGRGAGAGVQAGAGGAHEAGKLQEASLGVLRLVCILCSFLLIFQWRKELNGPCIPVFKLKGDPNISAWDAAGTVAPGVYSEAACRPNFLQVENPARFVRGERGWLVRLLTWNFLLYKNAELLMFPLVLKADYSHFTVPLIHDLHDARNLLTVLFWCSFLLLSSVAVLLFVRRKDISAIMSLSLIVAPFLPSSNLFFPVGFVIAERVLYAPSLGFCILLSLAIHRMGGREEEEEEEEEVKMKGGAEAGDRSVLMDLFRSRAQRICLFITVAYGIRTLIRNRDWRHREAFYGAMIRDNPTNPKAHYGYGNIIINDVKRIDIGVKHLLEASRLQPNYFDAYNDLGAFYNRAGQYEKAEEQLDNPVFAHTEIQQFAVKAKPEHINGLHNLGLNSLAKQDYEKAFLVFDQAVDFFPDRVDFYFNMGQALHGLGMHEDALQAHRDIISLDPLNPISYYWYGLAAGKVGRQEEAELFFRNAIRINRHFVDAMHNLGVCLMKQDRLEEAIGYFLRVRRYNPNHVEAKRLLSKYLQVDS
;
A
#
# COMPACT_ATOMS: atom_id res chain seq x y z
N MET A 1 -5.05 -34.14 0.12
CA MET A 1 -5.20 -32.72 0.48
C MET A 1 -6.62 -32.36 0.88
N SER A 2 -7.60 -33.27 0.74
CA SER A 2 -8.99 -32.99 1.10
C SER A 2 -9.12 -32.63 2.58
N MET A 3 -9.71 -31.47 2.81
CA MET A 3 -10.14 -31.01 4.13
C MET A 3 -11.44 -31.75 4.49
N PRO A 4 -11.61 -32.25 5.73
CA PRO A 4 -12.90 -32.74 6.18
C PRO A 4 -13.96 -31.65 6.08
N ILE A 5 -15.19 -32.01 5.67
CA ILE A 5 -16.29 -31.03 5.51
C ILE A 5 -16.58 -30.32 6.85
N THR A 6 -16.51 -31.05 7.95
CA THR A 6 -16.66 -30.49 9.30
C THR A 6 -15.60 -29.43 9.62
N ALA A 7 -14.33 -29.68 9.30
CA ALA A 7 -13.26 -28.68 9.47
C ALA A 7 -13.46 -27.45 8.56
N PHE A 8 -13.93 -27.67 7.32
CA PHE A 8 -14.27 -26.60 6.39
C PHE A 8 -15.36 -25.68 6.97
N LEU A 9 -16.47 -26.25 7.40
CA LEU A 9 -17.61 -25.50 7.95
C LEU A 9 -17.22 -24.74 9.22
N LEU A 10 -16.46 -25.39 10.13
CA LEU A 10 -16.00 -24.75 11.36
C LEU A 10 -15.07 -23.57 11.09
N LEU A 11 -14.06 -23.73 10.23
CA LEU A 11 -13.12 -22.65 9.91
C LEU A 11 -13.82 -21.50 9.17
N PHE A 12 -14.71 -21.81 8.24
CA PHE A 12 -15.46 -20.79 7.51
C PHE A 12 -16.39 -20.00 8.44
N PHE A 13 -17.14 -20.69 9.31
CA PHE A 13 -18.01 -20.03 10.28
C PHE A 13 -17.21 -19.23 11.30
N LEU A 14 -16.09 -19.77 11.78
CA LEU A 14 -15.21 -19.07 12.72
C LEU A 14 -14.68 -17.77 12.11
N ALA A 15 -14.13 -17.84 10.89
CA ALA A 15 -13.61 -16.69 10.16
C ALA A 15 -14.70 -15.64 9.84
N GLY A 16 -15.97 -16.02 9.72
CA GLY A 16 -17.08 -15.08 9.53
C GLY A 16 -17.61 -14.49 10.84
N SER A 17 -17.81 -15.34 11.85
CA SER A 17 -18.51 -15.00 13.10
C SER A 17 -17.83 -13.88 13.88
N VAL A 18 -16.50 -13.84 13.90
CA VAL A 18 -15.74 -12.81 14.63
C VAL A 18 -15.80 -11.42 13.97
N TYR A 19 -16.27 -11.32 12.72
CA TYR A 19 -16.44 -10.06 11.98
C TYR A 19 -17.90 -9.67 11.72
N LEU A 20 -18.88 -10.39 12.27
CA LEU A 20 -20.30 -10.06 12.06
C LEU A 20 -20.66 -8.64 12.50
N ASN A 21 -19.98 -8.10 13.52
CA ASN A 21 -20.23 -6.76 14.02
C ASN A 21 -19.56 -5.64 13.20
N SER A 22 -18.65 -5.95 12.27
CA SER A 22 -18.11 -4.98 11.32
C SER A 22 -18.87 -4.95 9.99
N LEU A 23 -19.78 -5.91 9.73
CA LEU A 23 -20.58 -5.94 8.49
C LEU A 23 -21.47 -4.71 8.31
N HIS A 24 -21.95 -4.10 9.39
CA HIS A 24 -22.78 -2.89 9.35
C HIS A 24 -21.94 -1.63 9.62
N GLY A 25 -20.66 -1.66 9.23
CA GLY A 25 -19.74 -0.54 9.33
C GLY A 25 -19.99 0.50 8.22
N GLU A 26 -19.81 1.77 8.55
CA GLU A 26 -19.77 2.85 7.54
C GLU A 26 -18.44 2.83 6.76
N PHE A 27 -18.41 3.46 5.59
CA PHE A 27 -17.14 3.81 4.94
C PHE A 27 -16.35 4.79 5.83
N VAL A 28 -15.18 4.37 6.31
CA VAL A 28 -14.33 5.18 7.21
C VAL A 28 -12.99 5.52 6.58
N PHE A 29 -12.49 6.72 6.87
CA PHE A 29 -11.12 7.13 6.58
C PHE A 29 -10.74 6.94 5.09
N ASP A 30 -9.74 6.10 4.79
CA ASP A 30 -9.23 5.83 3.44
C ASP A 30 -10.31 5.25 2.51
N ASP A 31 -11.35 4.59 3.07
CA ASP A 31 -12.44 4.00 2.28
C ASP A 31 -13.22 5.06 1.49
N ILE A 32 -13.33 6.28 2.02
CA ILE A 32 -14.03 7.38 1.36
C ILE A 32 -13.28 7.77 0.07
N ILE A 33 -11.97 8.03 0.17
CA ILE A 33 -11.18 8.53 -0.95
C ILE A 33 -10.96 7.42 -1.99
N ALA A 34 -10.54 6.23 -1.55
CA ALA A 34 -10.17 5.16 -2.47
C ALA A 34 -11.36 4.46 -3.13
N VAL A 35 -12.55 4.51 -2.51
CA VAL A 35 -13.75 3.82 -2.99
C VAL A 35 -14.83 4.78 -3.45
N MET A 36 -15.33 5.66 -2.57
CA MET A 36 -16.51 6.50 -2.87
C MET A 36 -16.18 7.67 -3.79
N GLU A 37 -15.09 8.39 -3.54
CA GLU A 37 -14.67 9.56 -4.33
C GLU A 37 -13.86 9.17 -5.56
N ASN A 38 -13.36 7.93 -5.61
CA ASN A 38 -12.56 7.43 -6.71
C ASN A 38 -13.42 7.20 -7.97
N LYS A 39 -13.24 8.08 -8.96
CA LYS A 39 -13.92 8.01 -10.26
C LYS A 39 -13.61 6.73 -11.03
N ASP A 40 -12.49 6.07 -10.77
CA ASP A 40 -12.11 4.82 -11.42
C ASP A 40 -12.89 3.61 -10.86
N VAL A 41 -13.60 3.75 -9.75
CA VAL A 41 -14.55 2.73 -9.30
C VAL A 41 -15.85 2.77 -10.12
N LEU A 42 -16.19 3.92 -10.71
CA LEU A 42 -17.45 4.08 -11.44
C LEU A 42 -17.40 3.46 -12.86
N PRO A 43 -18.49 2.81 -13.32
CA PRO A 43 -18.56 2.23 -14.66
C PRO A 43 -18.48 3.25 -15.81
N SER A 44 -18.71 4.53 -15.52
CA SER A 44 -18.56 5.63 -16.49
C SER A 44 -17.12 5.82 -16.97
N THR A 45 -16.15 5.35 -16.17
CA THR A 45 -14.74 5.49 -16.49
C THR A 45 -14.24 4.28 -17.30
N PRO A 46 -13.64 4.45 -18.49
CA PRO A 46 -13.13 3.35 -19.30
C PRO A 46 -12.14 2.45 -18.56
N LEU A 47 -12.14 1.15 -18.84
CA LEU A 47 -11.25 0.18 -18.17
C LEU A 47 -9.76 0.49 -18.39
N GLU A 48 -9.40 1.02 -19.56
CA GLU A 48 -8.02 1.41 -19.86
C GLU A 48 -7.48 2.47 -18.88
N LYS A 49 -8.34 3.40 -18.46
CA LYS A 49 -7.95 4.47 -17.53
C LYS A 49 -7.56 3.93 -16.16
N VAL A 50 -8.21 2.85 -15.71
CA VAL A 50 -7.88 2.18 -14.42
C VAL A 50 -6.44 1.68 -14.39
N PHE A 51 -5.85 1.34 -15.54
CA PHE A 51 -4.44 0.93 -15.66
C PHE A 51 -3.47 2.10 -15.84
N LYS A 52 -3.96 3.34 -15.91
CA LYS A 52 -3.17 4.57 -16.05
C LYS A 52 -3.25 5.46 -14.80
N SER A 53 -4.14 5.17 -13.87
CA SER A 53 -4.26 5.85 -12.58
C SER A 53 -3.57 5.08 -11.46
N ASP A 54 -3.27 5.79 -10.37
CA ASP A 54 -2.94 5.16 -9.10
C ASP A 54 -4.19 4.65 -8.36
N PHE A 55 -3.94 4.03 -7.21
CA PHE A 55 -4.96 3.45 -6.33
C PHE A 55 -6.01 4.46 -5.84
N TRP A 56 -5.72 5.76 -5.83
CA TRP A 56 -6.65 6.79 -5.35
C TRP A 56 -7.46 7.44 -6.49
N GLY A 57 -7.20 7.03 -7.74
CA GLY A 57 -7.89 7.57 -8.93
C GLY A 57 -7.18 8.74 -9.58
N THR A 58 -5.95 9.05 -9.15
CA THR A 58 -5.13 10.12 -9.72
C THR A 58 -4.26 9.55 -10.86
N PRO A 59 -4.25 10.15 -12.06
CA PRO A 59 -3.39 9.70 -13.15
C PRO A 59 -1.93 9.55 -12.75
N MET A 60 -1.28 8.43 -13.12
CA MET A 60 0.09 8.12 -12.71
C MET A 60 1.13 9.09 -13.27
N GLU A 61 0.81 9.90 -14.26
CA GLU A 61 1.69 10.94 -14.82
C GLU A 61 1.68 12.21 -13.95
N GLU A 62 0.60 12.46 -13.21
CA GLU A 62 0.46 13.65 -12.40
C GLU A 62 1.39 13.62 -11.19
N TRP A 63 1.91 14.80 -10.81
CA TRP A 63 2.86 14.94 -9.71
C TRP A 63 2.22 14.66 -8.34
N GLN A 64 0.90 14.84 -8.22
CA GLN A 64 0.13 14.57 -7.00
C GLN A 64 -0.14 13.08 -6.78
N SER A 65 0.07 12.25 -7.81
CA SER A 65 -0.15 10.81 -7.69
C SER A 65 0.80 10.21 -6.65
N HIS A 66 0.24 9.35 -5.79
CA HIS A 66 1.00 8.57 -4.81
C HIS A 66 1.84 7.46 -5.46
N LYS A 67 1.69 7.26 -6.77
CA LYS A 67 2.33 6.20 -7.57
C LYS A 67 2.05 4.78 -7.07
N SER A 68 1.00 4.59 -6.28
CA SER A 68 0.55 3.29 -5.80
C SER A 68 -0.27 2.57 -6.87
N PHE A 69 0.34 1.64 -7.60
CA PHE A 69 -0.30 0.94 -8.70
C PHE A 69 -1.01 -0.36 -8.26
N ARG A 70 -2.35 -0.37 -8.24
CA ARG A 70 -3.19 -1.52 -7.80
C ARG A 70 -4.50 -1.65 -8.60
N PRO A 71 -4.43 -1.77 -9.94
CA PRO A 71 -5.60 -1.68 -10.81
C PRO A 71 -6.63 -2.78 -10.53
N LEU A 72 -6.20 -4.00 -10.20
CA LEU A 72 -7.13 -5.10 -9.95
C LEU A 72 -7.92 -4.92 -8.64
N THR A 73 -7.34 -4.24 -7.65
CA THR A 73 -8.07 -3.88 -6.42
C THR A 73 -9.20 -2.90 -6.74
N ILE A 74 -8.94 -1.89 -7.57
CA ILE A 74 -9.97 -0.93 -8.02
C ILE A 74 -11.05 -1.63 -8.85
N LEU A 75 -10.68 -2.54 -9.75
CA LEU A 75 -11.65 -3.35 -10.49
C LEU A 75 -12.50 -4.22 -9.56
N SER A 76 -11.95 -4.70 -8.44
CA SER A 76 -12.74 -5.43 -7.44
C SER A 76 -13.76 -4.54 -6.75
N PHE A 77 -13.44 -3.26 -6.46
CA PHE A 77 -14.42 -2.29 -5.93
C PHE A 77 -15.50 -1.97 -6.95
N ARG A 78 -15.10 -1.76 -8.22
CA ARG A 78 -16.04 -1.55 -9.34
C ARG A 78 -16.99 -2.73 -9.50
N LEU A 79 -16.49 -3.96 -9.38
CA LEU A 79 -17.33 -5.16 -9.42
C LEU A 79 -18.32 -5.19 -8.25
N SER A 80 -17.90 -4.89 -7.01
CA SER A 80 -18.81 -4.78 -5.87
C SER A 80 -19.91 -3.73 -6.11
N TYR A 81 -19.53 -2.54 -6.57
CA TYR A 81 -20.46 -1.46 -6.90
C TYR A 81 -21.49 -1.87 -7.96
N LEU A 82 -21.06 -2.61 -9.00
CA LEU A 82 -21.95 -3.15 -10.03
C LEU A 82 -22.90 -4.20 -9.46
N LEU A 83 -22.40 -5.13 -8.64
CA LEU A 83 -23.19 -6.17 -7.99
C LEU A 83 -24.19 -5.60 -6.98
N ALA A 84 -23.90 -4.44 -6.39
CA ALA A 84 -24.81 -3.70 -5.52
C ALA A 84 -25.89 -2.90 -6.28
N GLY A 85 -25.99 -3.08 -7.60
CA GLY A 85 -26.95 -2.33 -8.41
C GLY A 85 -26.57 -0.85 -8.59
N ARG A 86 -25.26 -0.54 -8.63
CA ARG A 86 -24.71 0.83 -8.75
C ARG A 86 -25.05 1.70 -7.54
N ARG A 87 -24.83 1.15 -6.34
CA ARG A 87 -25.02 1.82 -5.05
C ARG A 87 -23.87 1.50 -4.11
N TRP A 88 -23.60 2.39 -3.17
CA TRP A 88 -22.63 2.19 -2.09
C TRP A 88 -23.28 1.38 -0.97
N ASP A 89 -23.37 0.06 -1.17
CA ASP A 89 -23.89 -0.86 -0.16
C ASP A 89 -22.77 -1.30 0.80
N GLU A 90 -22.70 -0.63 1.94
CA GLU A 90 -21.72 -0.88 3.01
C GLU A 90 -21.63 -2.36 3.42
N VAL A 91 -22.80 -2.99 3.64
CA VAL A 91 -22.87 -4.38 4.10
C VAL A 91 -22.30 -5.32 3.05
N GLN A 92 -22.61 -5.08 1.79
CA GLN A 92 -22.07 -5.87 0.70
C GLN A 92 -20.54 -5.72 0.59
N PHE A 93 -20.00 -4.50 0.69
CA PHE A 93 -18.56 -4.27 0.59
C PHE A 93 -17.77 -4.92 1.75
N HIS A 94 -18.26 -4.82 2.98
CA HIS A 94 -17.66 -5.49 4.14
C HIS A 94 -17.81 -7.02 4.05
N SER A 95 -18.97 -7.52 3.60
CA SER A 95 -19.20 -8.96 3.41
C SER A 95 -18.20 -9.59 2.44
N VAL A 96 -17.85 -8.89 1.36
CA VAL A 96 -16.81 -9.35 0.41
C VAL A 96 -15.48 -9.56 1.12
N ASN A 97 -15.05 -8.62 1.97
CA ASN A 97 -13.80 -8.78 2.72
C ASN A 97 -13.90 -9.96 3.68
N VAL A 98 -14.96 -10.08 4.48
CA VAL A 98 -15.12 -11.24 5.39
C VAL A 98 -15.06 -12.58 4.64
N VAL A 99 -15.70 -12.67 3.47
CA VAL A 99 -15.63 -13.87 2.62
C VAL A 99 -14.20 -14.13 2.10
N LEU A 100 -13.50 -13.09 1.64
CA LEU A 100 -12.11 -13.20 1.19
C LEU A 100 -11.18 -13.66 2.33
N HIS A 101 -11.39 -13.20 3.57
CA HIS A 101 -10.66 -13.68 4.75
C HIS A 101 -10.93 -15.17 5.01
N GLY A 102 -12.19 -15.58 4.89
CA GLY A 102 -12.59 -17.00 4.94
C GLY A 102 -11.88 -17.84 3.88
N ILE A 103 -11.78 -17.35 2.63
CA ILE A 103 -11.07 -18.03 1.54
C ILE A 103 -9.58 -18.17 1.86
N VAL A 104 -8.91 -17.11 2.36
CA VAL A 104 -7.49 -17.18 2.76
C VAL A 104 -7.30 -18.22 3.87
N THR A 105 -8.18 -18.23 4.88
CA THR A 105 -8.15 -19.21 5.98
C THR A 105 -8.28 -20.64 5.47
N LEU A 106 -9.18 -20.89 4.52
CA LEU A 106 -9.40 -22.20 3.93
C LEU A 106 -8.23 -22.64 3.02
N LEU A 107 -7.63 -21.71 2.26
CA LEU A 107 -6.44 -21.95 1.43
C LEU A 107 -5.18 -22.16 2.27
N LEU A 108 -5.12 -21.62 3.48
CA LEU A 108 -4.01 -21.87 4.41
C LEU A 108 -3.96 -23.34 4.84
N TYR A 109 -5.10 -24.03 4.96
CA TYR A 109 -5.13 -25.42 5.40
C TYR A 109 -4.29 -26.39 4.54
N PRO A 110 -4.42 -26.44 3.19
CA PRO A 110 -3.53 -27.27 2.38
C PRO A 110 -2.06 -26.84 2.49
N VAL A 111 -1.77 -25.55 2.68
CA VAL A 111 -0.40 -25.06 2.92
C VAL A 111 0.16 -25.59 4.24
N THR A 112 -0.60 -25.50 5.33
CA THR A 112 -0.17 -26.07 6.63
C THR A 112 0.06 -27.57 6.52
N ARG A 113 -0.75 -28.31 5.73
CA ARG A 113 -0.55 -29.76 5.49
C ARG A 113 0.71 -30.09 4.69
N ILE A 114 1.17 -29.17 3.86
CA ILE A 114 2.46 -29.30 3.15
C ILE A 114 3.60 -29.01 4.12
N VAL A 115 3.51 -27.92 4.87
CA VAL A 115 4.55 -27.45 5.81
C VAL A 115 4.74 -28.40 6.99
N LEU A 116 3.65 -28.85 7.61
CA LEU A 116 3.64 -29.72 8.80
C LEU A 116 3.75 -31.22 8.46
N GLY A 117 3.53 -31.61 7.21
CA GLY A 117 3.65 -33.00 6.75
C GLY A 117 2.34 -33.82 6.75
N ARG A 118 2.32 -34.89 5.93
CA ARG A 118 1.08 -35.55 5.47
C ARG A 118 0.39 -36.47 6.49
N ARG A 119 1.10 -37.13 7.42
CA ARG A 119 0.61 -38.33 8.13
C ARG A 119 0.17 -38.18 9.59
N ARG A 120 0.55 -37.13 10.35
CA ARG A 120 0.30 -37.08 11.80
C ARG A 120 -0.37 -35.81 12.36
N ARG A 121 -0.54 -34.75 11.58
CA ARG A 121 -0.75 -33.39 12.13
C ARG A 121 -2.04 -32.70 11.66
N ARG A 122 -3.16 -33.44 11.65
CA ARG A 122 -4.45 -32.84 11.22
C ARG A 122 -4.94 -31.76 12.19
N SER A 123 -4.80 -32.03 13.49
CA SER A 123 -5.11 -31.10 14.58
C SER A 123 -4.26 -29.84 14.50
N GLU A 124 -2.94 -29.97 14.34
CA GLU A 124 -2.02 -28.82 14.22
C GLU A 124 -2.40 -27.90 13.04
N SER A 125 -2.73 -28.48 11.89
CA SER A 125 -3.21 -27.75 10.71
C SER A 125 -4.52 -27.01 10.96
N PHE A 126 -5.49 -27.67 11.60
CA PHE A 126 -6.75 -27.02 11.94
C PHE A 126 -6.54 -25.84 12.89
N TRP A 127 -5.77 -26.05 13.97
CA TRP A 127 -5.51 -25.00 14.95
C TRP A 127 -4.68 -23.85 14.40
N ALA A 128 -3.73 -24.11 13.51
CA ALA A 128 -3.02 -23.04 12.80
C ALA A 128 -3.99 -22.17 11.99
N CYS A 129 -4.94 -22.77 11.28
CA CYS A 129 -5.98 -22.05 10.55
C CYS A 129 -6.96 -21.32 11.48
N ALA A 130 -7.36 -21.92 12.60
CA ALA A 130 -8.29 -21.31 13.56
C ALA A 130 -7.67 -20.11 14.29
N LEU A 131 -6.38 -20.21 14.66
CA LEU A 131 -5.60 -19.10 15.20
C LEU A 131 -5.48 -17.97 14.18
N PHE A 132 -5.21 -18.29 12.91
CA PHE A 132 -5.19 -17.30 11.84
C PHE A 132 -6.56 -16.63 11.67
N ALA A 133 -7.64 -17.40 11.55
CA ALA A 133 -9.00 -16.90 11.34
C ALA A 133 -9.50 -15.89 12.40
N THR A 134 -8.96 -15.98 13.61
CA THR A 134 -9.40 -15.18 14.76
C THR A 134 -8.39 -14.12 15.17
N HIS A 135 -7.22 -14.06 14.53
CA HIS A 135 -6.11 -13.24 14.97
C HIS A 135 -6.45 -11.74 14.97
N PRO A 136 -6.34 -11.01 16.10
CA PRO A 136 -6.78 -9.62 16.17
C PRO A 136 -6.05 -8.66 15.23
N ILE A 137 -4.80 -8.97 14.86
CA ILE A 137 -4.01 -8.21 13.88
C ILE A 137 -4.69 -8.09 12.50
N HIS A 138 -5.64 -8.98 12.18
CA HIS A 138 -6.36 -8.95 10.91
C HIS A 138 -7.50 -7.95 10.90
N THR A 139 -7.86 -7.36 12.04
CA THR A 139 -9.02 -6.46 12.13
C THR A 139 -8.94 -5.32 11.14
N ASP A 140 -7.79 -4.65 11.04
CA ASP A 140 -7.54 -3.58 10.05
C ASP A 140 -7.64 -4.11 8.60
N ALA A 141 -7.09 -5.31 8.35
CA ALA A 141 -7.13 -5.90 7.01
C ALA A 141 -8.53 -6.30 6.54
N VAL A 142 -9.37 -6.80 7.45
CA VAL A 142 -10.70 -7.35 7.14
C VAL A 142 -11.79 -6.29 7.25
N SER A 143 -11.75 -5.42 8.26
CA SER A 143 -12.80 -4.42 8.51
C SER A 143 -12.64 -3.17 7.65
N SER A 144 -11.42 -2.75 7.31
CA SER A 144 -11.23 -1.70 6.29
C SER A 144 -11.52 -2.24 4.90
N ILE A 145 -12.35 -1.52 4.13
CA ILE A 145 -12.69 -1.92 2.76
C ILE A 145 -11.45 -1.81 1.86
N VAL A 146 -10.66 -0.75 2.02
CA VAL A 146 -9.43 -0.46 1.26
C VAL A 146 -8.40 -1.58 1.38
N SER A 147 -8.33 -2.24 2.54
CA SER A 147 -7.40 -3.35 2.78
C SER A 147 -7.73 -4.64 2.01
N ARG A 148 -8.80 -4.67 1.21
CA ARG A 148 -9.15 -5.80 0.32
C ARG A 148 -7.99 -6.27 -0.57
N GLY A 149 -7.12 -5.35 -0.97
CA GLY A 149 -5.91 -5.67 -1.74
C GLY A 149 -4.97 -6.64 -1.04
N GLU A 150 -4.86 -6.59 0.30
CA GLU A 150 -4.02 -7.51 1.10
C GLU A 150 -4.54 -8.95 0.99
N MET A 151 -5.86 -9.12 1.05
CA MET A 151 -6.51 -10.42 1.09
C MET A 151 -6.51 -11.07 -0.29
N LEU A 152 -6.83 -10.30 -1.34
CA LEU A 152 -6.74 -10.76 -2.73
C LEU A 152 -5.29 -11.14 -3.09
N SER A 153 -4.32 -10.33 -2.67
CA SER A 153 -2.90 -10.64 -2.82
C SER A 153 -2.50 -11.90 -2.05
N ALA A 154 -2.97 -12.09 -0.81
CA ALA A 154 -2.73 -13.30 -0.04
C ALA A 154 -3.32 -14.57 -0.69
N ILE A 155 -4.51 -14.48 -1.30
CA ILE A 155 -5.09 -15.59 -2.09
C ILE A 155 -4.15 -15.94 -3.25
N MET A 156 -3.72 -14.96 -4.03
CA MET A 156 -2.80 -15.17 -5.16
C MET A 156 -1.45 -15.73 -4.70
N PHE A 157 -0.92 -15.24 -3.58
CA PHE A 157 0.30 -15.73 -2.94
C PHE A 157 0.18 -17.22 -2.56
N LEU A 158 -0.89 -17.61 -1.85
CA LEU A 158 -1.10 -18.99 -1.43
C LEU A 158 -1.33 -19.93 -2.62
N LEU A 159 -2.12 -19.50 -3.62
CA LEU A 159 -2.33 -20.27 -4.85
C LEU A 159 -1.03 -20.43 -5.65
N SER A 160 -0.23 -19.37 -5.76
CA SER A 160 1.08 -19.42 -6.40
C SER A 160 2.00 -20.44 -5.73
N PHE A 161 2.05 -20.45 -4.39
CA PHE A 161 2.81 -21.44 -3.62
C PHE A 161 2.26 -22.87 -3.84
N LEU A 162 0.94 -23.07 -3.81
CA LEU A 162 0.33 -24.38 -4.05
C LEU A 162 0.59 -24.92 -5.47
N CYS A 163 0.54 -24.05 -6.50
CA CYS A 163 0.91 -24.39 -7.87
C CYS A 163 2.39 -24.79 -7.97
N HIS A 164 3.28 -24.08 -7.27
CA HIS A 164 4.70 -24.43 -7.20
C HIS A 164 4.92 -25.80 -6.52
N VAL A 165 4.26 -26.05 -5.38
CA VAL A 165 4.31 -27.37 -4.72
C VAL A 165 3.73 -28.47 -5.64
N ARG A 166 2.74 -28.14 -6.49
CA ARG A 166 2.20 -29.09 -7.46
C ARG A 166 3.21 -29.41 -8.56
N SER A 167 3.93 -28.42 -9.09
CA SER A 167 4.96 -28.62 -10.12
C SER A 167 6.06 -29.57 -9.62
N THR A 168 6.37 -29.53 -8.32
CA THR A 168 7.40 -30.38 -7.75
C THR A 168 6.90 -31.81 -7.45
N THR A 169 5.59 -32.08 -7.34
CA THR A 169 5.04 -33.40 -6.89
C THR A 169 4.59 -34.33 -8.02
N LEU A 170 4.95 -34.05 -9.27
CA LEU A 170 4.56 -34.87 -10.43
C LEU A 170 5.37 -36.18 -10.52
N PRO A 171 4.74 -37.34 -10.80
CA PRO A 171 5.38 -38.65 -10.76
C PRO A 171 6.29 -38.91 -11.96
N SER A 172 7.52 -39.41 -11.78
CA SER A 172 8.60 -39.47 -12.81
C SER A 172 8.40 -40.40 -14.02
N ARG A 173 7.25 -41.09 -14.17
CA ARG A 173 7.11 -42.19 -15.15
C ARG A 173 7.03 -41.78 -16.62
N PHE A 174 6.71 -40.52 -16.95
CA PHE A 174 6.62 -40.02 -18.34
C PHE A 174 7.40 -38.72 -18.54
N VAL A 175 8.65 -38.82 -19.03
CA VAL A 175 9.63 -37.71 -19.04
C VAL A 175 9.11 -36.44 -19.74
N LEU A 176 8.62 -36.53 -20.98
CA LEU A 176 8.19 -35.37 -21.76
C LEU A 176 6.89 -34.75 -21.23
N VAL A 177 5.88 -35.57 -20.93
CA VAL A 177 4.58 -35.10 -20.40
C VAL A 177 4.77 -34.43 -19.05
N ASN A 178 5.61 -34.99 -18.19
CA ASN A 178 5.92 -34.38 -16.90
C ASN A 178 6.69 -33.08 -17.05
N LEU A 179 7.63 -32.97 -18.00
CA LEU A 179 8.33 -31.71 -18.25
C LEU A 179 7.35 -30.60 -18.64
N VAL A 180 6.41 -30.88 -19.55
CA VAL A 180 5.38 -29.92 -19.95
C VAL A 180 4.49 -29.53 -18.76
N LEU A 181 4.06 -30.49 -17.95
CA LEU A 181 3.24 -30.22 -16.77
C LEU A 181 4.00 -29.41 -15.70
N VAL A 182 5.29 -29.71 -15.46
CA VAL A 182 6.16 -28.95 -14.55
C VAL A 182 6.26 -27.50 -15.02
N LEU A 183 6.49 -27.27 -16.31
CA LEU A 183 6.55 -25.94 -16.90
C LEU A 183 5.21 -25.22 -16.77
N LEU A 184 4.09 -25.88 -17.09
CA LEU A 184 2.74 -25.31 -16.98
C LEU A 184 2.45 -24.84 -15.54
N TRP A 185 2.70 -25.68 -14.54
CA TRP A 185 2.48 -25.33 -13.13
C TRP A 185 3.43 -24.24 -12.65
N THR A 186 4.68 -24.21 -13.14
CA THR A 186 5.65 -23.17 -12.81
C THR A 186 5.24 -21.83 -13.42
N CYS A 187 4.85 -21.81 -14.70
CA CYS A 187 4.30 -20.63 -15.37
C CYS A 187 3.01 -20.14 -14.68
N CYS A 188 2.13 -21.06 -14.27
CA CYS A 188 0.92 -20.73 -13.50
C CYS A 188 1.26 -20.09 -12.14
N SER A 189 2.23 -20.66 -11.41
CA SER A 189 2.72 -20.10 -10.14
C SER A 189 3.27 -18.68 -10.34
N ILE A 190 4.08 -18.47 -11.38
CA ILE A 190 4.63 -17.16 -11.73
C ILE A 190 3.49 -16.19 -12.08
N ALA A 191 2.58 -16.56 -12.99
CA ALA A 191 1.46 -15.72 -13.41
C ALA A 191 0.55 -15.31 -12.23
N LEU A 192 0.29 -16.22 -11.29
CA LEU A 192 -0.46 -15.91 -10.07
C LEU A 192 0.28 -14.91 -9.17
N ALA A 193 1.59 -15.05 -9.01
CA ALA A 193 2.39 -14.10 -8.25
C ALA A 193 2.36 -12.70 -8.89
N PHE A 194 2.46 -12.61 -10.22
CA PHE A 194 2.30 -11.37 -10.97
C PHE A 194 0.90 -10.75 -10.80
N CYS A 195 -0.15 -11.56 -10.91
CA CYS A 195 -1.52 -11.13 -10.66
C CYS A 195 -1.68 -10.58 -9.24
N GLY A 196 -1.09 -11.25 -8.25
CA GLY A 196 -1.06 -10.80 -6.86
C GLY A 196 -0.42 -9.43 -6.67
N MET A 197 0.63 -9.09 -7.44
CA MET A 197 1.26 -7.76 -7.40
C MET A 197 0.33 -6.65 -7.86
N LEU A 198 -0.61 -6.94 -8.76
CA LEU A 198 -1.60 -5.97 -9.24
C LEU A 198 -2.69 -5.68 -8.21
N PHE A 199 -2.81 -6.51 -7.15
CA PHE A 199 -3.59 -6.21 -5.96
C PHE A 199 -2.74 -5.54 -4.87
N LYS A 200 -1.54 -6.09 -4.62
CA LYS A 200 -0.58 -5.61 -3.64
C LYS A 200 0.83 -6.14 -3.93
N GLU A 201 1.82 -5.25 -3.84
CA GLU A 201 3.23 -5.51 -4.10
C GLU A 201 3.84 -6.65 -3.27
N GLN A 202 3.31 -6.93 -2.07
CA GLN A 202 3.82 -7.97 -1.18
C GLN A 202 3.76 -9.38 -1.79
N SER A 203 2.89 -9.64 -2.78
CA SER A 203 2.77 -10.97 -3.42
C SER A 203 4.08 -11.47 -4.05
N ILE A 204 4.98 -10.57 -4.46
CA ILE A 204 6.26 -10.94 -5.08
C ILE A 204 7.14 -11.80 -4.16
N THR A 205 6.94 -11.69 -2.84
CA THR A 205 7.72 -12.39 -1.83
C THR A 205 7.49 -13.90 -1.84
N VAL A 206 6.45 -14.40 -2.53
CA VAL A 206 6.20 -15.84 -2.72
C VAL A 206 7.37 -16.53 -3.41
N PHE A 207 8.10 -15.83 -4.29
CA PHE A 207 9.29 -16.37 -4.94
C PHE A 207 10.37 -16.73 -3.93
N GLY A 208 10.57 -15.90 -2.89
CA GLY A 208 11.48 -16.20 -1.80
C GLY A 208 11.07 -17.45 -1.02
N VAL A 209 9.76 -17.61 -0.76
CA VAL A 209 9.22 -18.80 -0.09
C VAL A 209 9.37 -20.06 -0.96
N ASN A 210 9.14 -19.94 -2.27
CA ASN A 210 9.33 -21.04 -3.24
C ASN A 210 10.80 -21.48 -3.30
N VAL A 211 11.74 -20.54 -3.30
CA VAL A 211 13.18 -20.84 -3.24
C VAL A 211 13.52 -21.61 -1.97
N VAL A 212 13.06 -21.15 -0.80
CA VAL A 212 13.27 -21.87 0.47
C VAL A 212 12.66 -23.26 0.40
N TYR A 213 11.46 -23.40 -0.17
CA TYR A 213 10.78 -24.70 -0.31
C TYR A 213 11.58 -25.69 -1.17
N GLU A 214 12.13 -25.28 -2.31
CA GLU A 214 12.98 -26.13 -3.15
C GLU A 214 14.24 -26.57 -2.38
N LEU A 215 14.91 -25.62 -1.70
CA LEU A 215 16.14 -25.90 -0.95
C LEU A 215 15.93 -26.90 0.20
N VAL A 216 14.82 -26.80 0.93
CA VAL A 216 14.54 -27.74 2.04
C VAL A 216 13.98 -29.08 1.56
N ARG A 217 13.41 -29.13 0.35
CA ARG A 217 12.82 -30.34 -0.22
C ARG A 217 13.88 -31.24 -0.88
N ASP A 218 14.72 -30.69 -1.77
CA ASP A 218 15.68 -31.47 -2.55
C ASP A 218 17.11 -31.35 -1.99
N ARG A 219 17.50 -32.35 -1.19
CA ARG A 219 18.83 -32.43 -0.55
C ARG A 219 19.98 -32.58 -1.56
N SER A 220 19.70 -33.14 -2.74
CA SER A 220 20.68 -33.33 -3.81
C SER A 220 21.24 -31.98 -4.21
N MET A 221 20.36 -30.99 -4.35
CA MET A 221 20.73 -29.62 -4.72
C MET A 221 21.55 -28.93 -3.63
N LEU A 222 21.14 -29.02 -2.37
CA LEU A 222 21.91 -28.45 -1.25
C LEU A 222 23.32 -29.06 -1.19
N SER A 223 23.43 -30.38 -1.38
CA SER A 223 24.71 -31.08 -1.41
C SER A 223 25.56 -30.72 -2.64
N LEU A 224 24.94 -30.47 -3.80
CA LEU A 224 25.63 -30.02 -5.01
C LEU A 224 26.14 -28.58 -4.85
N MET A 225 25.36 -27.69 -4.25
CA MET A 225 25.78 -26.32 -3.97
C MET A 225 26.94 -26.30 -2.96
N LEU A 226 26.81 -27.06 -1.86
CA LEU A 226 27.87 -27.19 -0.85
C LEU A 226 29.15 -27.81 -1.42
N LYS A 227 29.05 -28.88 -2.22
CA LYS A 227 30.21 -29.48 -2.91
C LYS A 227 30.87 -28.52 -3.90
N ARG A 228 30.09 -27.64 -4.54
CA ARG A 228 30.62 -26.65 -5.48
C ARG A 228 31.32 -25.50 -4.75
N THR A 229 30.83 -25.08 -3.58
CA THR A 229 31.55 -24.14 -2.71
C THR A 229 32.82 -24.75 -2.14
N GLU A 230 32.78 -26.00 -1.65
CA GLU A 230 33.98 -26.72 -1.18
C GLU A 230 35.01 -26.93 -2.31
N ALA A 231 34.56 -27.24 -3.53
CA ALA A 231 35.44 -27.37 -4.69
C ALA A 231 36.01 -26.02 -5.15
N LYS A 232 35.27 -24.93 -4.95
CA LYS A 232 35.75 -23.57 -5.23
C LYS A 232 36.77 -23.13 -4.19
N GLU A 233 36.49 -23.35 -2.91
CA GLU A 233 37.40 -23.06 -1.79
C GLU A 233 38.71 -23.84 -1.93
N LYS A 234 38.65 -25.14 -2.25
CA LYS A 234 39.85 -25.94 -2.58
C LYS A 234 40.62 -25.43 -3.80
N ARG A 235 39.93 -24.85 -4.79
CA ARG A 235 40.56 -24.28 -5.98
C ARG A 235 41.23 -22.95 -5.65
N ASP A 236 40.57 -22.11 -4.86
CA ASP A 236 41.09 -20.81 -4.42
C ASP A 236 42.30 -21.02 -3.48
N ASP A 237 42.25 -21.99 -2.56
CA ASP A 237 43.39 -22.41 -1.73
C ASP A 237 44.57 -22.96 -2.55
N ALA A 238 44.28 -23.71 -3.62
CA ALA A 238 45.32 -24.25 -4.50
C ALA A 238 45.97 -23.15 -5.36
N VAL A 239 45.21 -22.15 -5.79
CA VAL A 239 45.73 -20.98 -6.51
C VAL A 239 46.57 -20.11 -5.58
N GLN A 240 46.16 -19.93 -4.32
CA GLN A 240 46.92 -19.15 -3.36
C GLN A 240 48.23 -19.83 -2.98
N LYS A 241 48.24 -21.16 -2.80
CA LYS A 241 49.48 -21.93 -2.61
C LYS A 241 50.41 -21.91 -3.83
N ALA A 242 49.85 -21.97 -5.03
CA ALA A 242 50.64 -21.86 -6.25
C ALA A 242 51.28 -20.47 -6.40
N GLY A 243 50.59 -19.41 -5.98
CA GLY A 243 51.16 -18.05 -5.94
C GLY A 243 52.24 -17.88 -4.87
N GLU A 244 52.10 -18.50 -3.70
CA GLU A 244 53.13 -18.51 -2.66
C GLU A 244 54.37 -19.34 -3.06
N GLU A 245 54.18 -20.43 -3.82
CA GLU A 245 55.28 -21.24 -4.39
C GLU A 245 56.00 -20.52 -5.55
N GLU A 246 55.27 -19.77 -6.40
CA GLU A 246 55.86 -18.91 -7.44
C GLU A 246 56.64 -17.71 -6.84
N GLU A 247 56.15 -17.10 -5.76
CA GLU A 247 56.90 -16.04 -5.05
C GLU A 247 58.16 -16.59 -4.35
N GLU A 248 58.13 -17.81 -3.79
CA GLU A 248 59.32 -18.48 -3.23
C GLU A 248 60.33 -18.95 -4.30
N GLU A 249 59.88 -19.23 -5.54
CA GLU A 249 60.76 -19.55 -6.67
C GLU A 249 61.36 -18.28 -7.31
N GLU A 250 60.59 -17.19 -7.44
CA GLU A 250 61.12 -15.89 -7.89
C GLU A 250 62.14 -15.30 -6.89
N GLU A 251 61.92 -15.43 -5.57
CA GLU A 251 62.92 -15.02 -4.57
C GLU A 251 64.20 -15.90 -4.57
N LYS A 252 64.14 -17.12 -5.11
CA LYS A 252 65.31 -18.00 -5.29
C LYS A 252 66.03 -17.77 -6.62
N GLU A 253 65.33 -17.37 -7.67
CA GLU A 253 65.92 -17.08 -8.98
C GLU A 253 66.57 -15.69 -9.07
N ASP A 254 66.12 -14.70 -8.29
CA ASP A 254 66.78 -13.37 -8.21
C ASP A 254 68.13 -13.36 -7.45
N GLY A 255 68.58 -14.53 -6.96
CA GLY A 255 69.84 -14.72 -6.23
C GLY A 255 71.07 -15.10 -7.07
N ASP A 256 70.94 -15.50 -8.34
CA ASP A 256 72.08 -15.95 -9.15
C ASP A 256 72.15 -15.23 -10.51
N GLY A 257 72.93 -14.15 -10.56
CA GLY A 257 73.11 -13.34 -11.74
C GLY A 257 73.90 -14.07 -12.84
N ARG A 258 73.35 -14.11 -14.06
CA ARG A 258 74.11 -14.25 -15.32
C ARG A 258 73.35 -13.65 -16.51
N GLU A 259 74.07 -12.82 -17.26
CA GLU A 259 73.64 -12.07 -18.45
C GLU A 259 73.26 -12.94 -19.67
N PRO A 260 72.46 -12.42 -20.62
CA PRO A 260 71.88 -13.19 -21.72
C PRO A 260 72.74 -13.19 -22.98
N LYS A 261 72.66 -14.25 -23.78
CA LYS A 261 73.02 -14.22 -25.21
C LYS A 261 72.04 -14.97 -26.10
N GLU A 262 71.81 -14.31 -27.23
CA GLU A 262 70.95 -14.58 -28.38
C GLU A 262 71.27 -15.90 -29.10
N GLU A 263 70.28 -16.52 -29.74
CA GLU A 263 70.37 -16.88 -31.17
C GLU A 263 69.03 -17.31 -31.82
N HIS A 264 68.68 -16.55 -32.85
CA HIS A 264 68.10 -16.88 -34.17
C HIS A 264 66.96 -17.91 -34.39
N ALA A 265 65.80 -17.33 -34.72
CA ALA A 265 65.12 -17.35 -36.04
C ALA A 265 64.88 -18.66 -36.82
N GLY A 266 63.61 -18.87 -37.21
CA GLY A 266 63.33 -19.32 -38.59
C GLY A 266 62.26 -20.40 -38.82
N ASN A 267 60.98 -20.00 -38.68
CA ASN A 267 59.90 -20.17 -39.67
C ASN A 267 59.34 -21.56 -40.10
N SER A 268 58.00 -21.67 -39.99
CA SER A 268 57.02 -22.41 -40.83
C SER A 268 57.15 -23.94 -40.94
N GLY A 269 56.12 -24.77 -40.93
CA GLY A 269 54.68 -24.57 -41.13
C GLY A 269 54.14 -25.77 -41.92
N ALA A 270 53.13 -26.42 -41.35
CA ALA A 270 52.08 -27.23 -41.99
C ALA A 270 52.34 -28.67 -42.51
N ALA A 271 51.52 -29.56 -41.92
CA ALA A 271 50.66 -30.59 -42.54
C ALA A 271 51.23 -31.98 -42.85
N GLY A 272 50.47 -33.00 -42.42
CA GLY A 272 50.35 -34.27 -43.15
C GLY A 272 50.41 -35.56 -42.32
N SER A 273 49.24 -36.02 -41.86
CA SER A 273 48.68 -37.39 -41.99
C SER A 273 49.45 -38.68 -41.63
N THR A 274 48.62 -39.61 -41.08
CA THR A 274 48.57 -41.09 -41.19
C THR A 274 49.50 -41.97 -40.35
N ASP A 275 48.82 -42.82 -39.54
CA ASP A 275 49.02 -44.25 -39.22
C ASP A 275 50.46 -44.80 -39.07
N ASP A 276 50.77 -45.54 -37.99
CA ASP A 276 50.34 -46.95 -37.84
C ASP A 276 50.97 -47.66 -36.61
N SER A 277 50.25 -48.67 -36.10
CA SER A 277 50.76 -49.96 -35.55
C SER A 277 51.47 -50.11 -34.16
N LEU A 278 50.76 -50.77 -33.22
CA LEU A 278 51.00 -52.13 -32.63
C LEU A 278 52.34 -52.48 -31.90
N PRO A 279 52.40 -53.46 -30.95
CA PRO A 279 51.98 -54.86 -31.19
C PRO A 279 51.36 -55.69 -30.03
N ALA A 280 50.85 -56.86 -30.45
CA ALA A 280 50.15 -57.90 -29.70
C ALA A 280 51.06 -58.99 -29.10
N ARG A 281 50.53 -59.77 -28.13
CA ARG A 281 50.90 -61.18 -27.88
C ARG A 281 49.68 -62.00 -27.46
N HIS A 282 49.63 -63.23 -27.99
CA HIS A 282 48.58 -64.23 -27.92
C HIS A 282 48.97 -65.42 -27.00
N GLY A 283 47.97 -66.19 -26.55
CA GLY A 283 48.09 -67.60 -26.15
C GLY A 283 47.21 -68.01 -24.95
N GLN A 284 46.03 -68.61 -25.20
CA GLN A 284 45.59 -69.99 -24.81
C GLN A 284 45.29 -70.22 -23.31
N GLU A 285 44.29 -70.97 -22.81
CA GLU A 285 43.26 -71.87 -23.34
C GLU A 285 42.23 -72.19 -22.21
N SER A 286 40.97 -72.47 -22.58
CA SER A 286 39.94 -73.36 -21.97
C SER A 286 39.76 -73.56 -20.44
N GLY A 287 38.49 -73.60 -20.00
CA GLY A 287 38.09 -74.18 -18.71
C GLY A 287 36.66 -73.81 -18.28
N GLU A 288 35.75 -74.78 -18.33
CA GLU A 288 34.33 -74.71 -17.92
C GLU A 288 34.11 -74.36 -16.43
N GLY A 289 32.92 -73.84 -16.10
CA GLY A 289 32.27 -74.17 -14.82
C GLY A 289 31.70 -73.03 -13.98
N ARG A 290 30.36 -72.88 -14.02
CA ARG A 290 29.43 -72.54 -12.92
C ARG A 290 29.71 -71.32 -12.03
N GLY A 291 28.75 -70.37 -12.05
CA GLY A 291 28.58 -69.42 -10.95
C GLY A 291 27.54 -68.33 -11.22
N ALA A 292 26.27 -68.70 -11.33
CA ALA A 292 25.16 -67.75 -11.30
C ALA A 292 25.13 -67.02 -9.94
N GLY A 293 24.93 -65.70 -9.94
CA GLY A 293 24.55 -64.99 -8.70
C GLY A 293 25.05 -63.56 -8.49
N ALA A 294 25.13 -62.69 -9.50
CA ALA A 294 25.40 -61.26 -9.27
C ALA A 294 24.86 -60.37 -10.41
N GLY A 295 23.53 -60.38 -10.64
CA GLY A 295 22.94 -59.70 -11.80
C GLY A 295 21.70 -58.84 -11.54
N VAL A 296 21.20 -58.73 -10.31
CA VAL A 296 19.88 -58.09 -10.06
C VAL A 296 19.93 -56.87 -9.11
N GLN A 297 21.05 -56.62 -8.41
CA GLN A 297 21.15 -55.44 -7.52
C GLN A 297 21.72 -54.17 -8.18
N ALA A 298 22.38 -54.26 -9.34
CA ALA A 298 22.97 -53.09 -10.01
C ALA A 298 21.95 -52.24 -10.81
N GLY A 299 20.86 -52.84 -11.32
CA GLY A 299 19.86 -52.13 -12.14
C GLY A 299 18.91 -51.22 -11.35
N ALA A 300 18.61 -51.56 -10.09
CA ALA A 300 17.75 -50.74 -9.23
C ALA A 300 18.46 -49.50 -8.68
N GLY A 301 19.79 -49.58 -8.46
CA GLY A 301 20.63 -48.46 -8.04
C GLY A 301 20.73 -47.37 -9.12
N GLY A 302 21.02 -47.76 -10.37
CA GLY A 302 21.17 -46.82 -11.49
C GLY A 302 19.87 -46.10 -11.88
N ALA A 303 18.71 -46.77 -11.84
CA ALA A 303 17.42 -46.13 -12.11
C ALA A 303 17.00 -45.15 -11.00
N HIS A 304 17.34 -45.46 -9.75
CA HIS A 304 17.09 -44.59 -8.60
C HIS A 304 18.03 -43.37 -8.59
N GLU A 305 19.26 -43.52 -9.05
CA GLU A 305 20.24 -42.45 -9.17
C GLU A 305 19.96 -41.53 -10.36
N ALA A 306 19.57 -42.08 -11.52
CA ALA A 306 19.09 -41.32 -12.68
C ALA A 306 17.81 -40.51 -12.36
N GLY A 307 16.88 -41.09 -11.59
CA GLY A 307 15.69 -40.38 -11.12
C GLY A 307 16.01 -39.18 -10.24
N LYS A 308 17.00 -39.30 -9.35
CA LYS A 308 17.48 -38.17 -8.51
C LYS A 308 18.17 -37.08 -9.32
N LEU A 309 18.99 -37.45 -10.30
CA LEU A 309 19.67 -36.49 -11.16
C LEU A 309 18.66 -35.68 -11.99
N GLN A 310 17.62 -36.34 -12.48
CA GLN A 310 16.54 -35.73 -13.24
C GLN A 310 15.68 -34.79 -12.38
N GLU A 311 15.34 -35.19 -11.15
CA GLU A 311 14.65 -34.31 -10.20
C GLU A 311 15.48 -33.07 -9.86
N ALA A 312 16.79 -33.22 -9.63
CA ALA A 312 17.71 -32.11 -9.38
C ALA A 312 17.79 -31.14 -10.57
N SER A 313 17.82 -31.67 -11.81
CA SER A 313 17.87 -30.88 -13.04
C SER A 313 16.58 -30.06 -13.25
N LEU A 314 15.43 -30.68 -12.99
CA LEU A 314 14.14 -30.00 -13.01
C LEU A 314 14.02 -28.95 -11.88
N GLY A 315 14.62 -29.20 -10.72
CA GLY A 315 14.74 -28.22 -9.63
C GLY A 315 15.54 -26.99 -10.02
N VAL A 316 16.71 -27.19 -10.65
CA VAL A 316 17.54 -26.08 -11.17
C VAL A 316 16.76 -25.27 -12.19
N LEU A 317 16.07 -25.92 -13.14
CA LEU A 317 15.25 -25.24 -14.13
C LEU A 317 14.17 -24.35 -13.48
N ARG A 318 13.47 -24.85 -12.46
CA ARG A 318 12.45 -24.06 -11.74
C ARG A 318 13.06 -22.86 -11.02
N LEU A 319 14.21 -23.04 -10.36
CA LEU A 319 14.94 -21.95 -9.71
C LEU A 319 15.38 -20.87 -10.70
N VAL A 320 15.91 -21.29 -11.86
CA VAL A 320 16.26 -20.36 -12.94
C VAL A 320 15.03 -19.61 -13.41
N CYS A 321 13.90 -20.29 -13.66
CA CYS A 321 12.65 -19.63 -14.05
C CYS A 321 12.16 -18.63 -12.99
N ILE A 322 12.21 -18.97 -11.70
CA ILE A 322 11.81 -18.09 -10.60
C ILE A 322 12.73 -16.86 -10.53
N LEU A 323 14.05 -17.06 -10.55
CA LEU A 323 15.04 -15.99 -10.46
C LEU A 323 14.99 -15.07 -11.69
N CYS A 324 14.90 -15.64 -12.90
CA CYS A 324 14.73 -14.87 -14.14
C CYS A 324 13.43 -14.07 -14.13
N SER A 325 12.32 -14.64 -13.65
CA SER A 325 11.04 -13.93 -13.53
C SER A 325 11.15 -12.78 -12.53
N PHE A 326 11.81 -12.99 -11.39
CA PHE A 326 12.06 -11.94 -10.41
C PHE A 326 12.89 -10.78 -11.01
N LEU A 327 13.96 -11.09 -11.74
CA LEU A 327 14.78 -10.07 -12.42
C LEU A 327 14.00 -9.32 -13.50
N LEU A 328 13.20 -10.03 -14.31
CA LEU A 328 12.32 -9.42 -15.31
C LEU A 328 11.29 -8.48 -14.69
N ILE A 329 10.76 -8.79 -13.51
CA ILE A 329 9.86 -7.88 -12.77
C ILE A 329 10.57 -6.59 -12.37
N PHE A 330 11.79 -6.71 -11.84
CA PHE A 330 12.59 -5.54 -11.48
C PHE A 330 12.88 -4.67 -12.69
N GLN A 331 13.14 -5.29 -13.84
CA GLN A 331 13.37 -4.59 -15.10
C GLN A 331 12.07 -3.95 -15.65
N TRP A 332 10.95 -4.67 -15.64
CA TRP A 332 9.64 -4.15 -16.04
C TRP A 332 9.20 -2.95 -15.19
N ARG A 333 9.42 -3.00 -13.87
CA ARG A 333 9.15 -1.89 -12.97
C ARG A 333 10.06 -0.68 -13.24
N LYS A 334 11.29 -0.92 -13.71
CA LYS A 334 12.21 0.14 -14.14
C LYS A 334 11.76 0.76 -15.47
N GLU A 335 11.18 0.00 -16.38
CA GLU A 335 10.66 0.51 -17.66
C GLU A 335 9.35 1.29 -17.49
N LEU A 336 8.43 0.82 -16.63
CA LEU A 336 7.19 1.55 -16.31
C LEU A 336 7.41 2.89 -15.60
N ASN A 337 8.51 3.04 -14.85
CA ASN A 337 8.80 4.25 -14.08
C ASN A 337 9.82 5.18 -14.77
N GLY A 338 10.29 4.90 -15.99
CA GLY A 338 11.49 5.57 -16.52
C GLY A 338 12.73 5.27 -15.66
N PRO A 339 13.92 5.82 -15.97
CA PRO A 339 15.17 5.44 -15.31
C PRO A 339 15.23 5.93 -13.86
N CYS A 340 14.56 5.23 -12.95
CA CYS A 340 14.36 5.62 -11.56
C CYS A 340 14.90 4.56 -10.57
N ILE A 341 16.07 3.97 -10.86
CA ILE A 341 16.89 3.24 -9.88
C ILE A 341 18.35 3.62 -10.15
N PRO A 342 19.14 4.00 -9.11
CA PRO A 342 20.53 4.39 -9.30
C PRO A 342 21.33 3.22 -9.89
N VAL A 343 21.88 3.44 -11.07
CA VAL A 343 23.09 2.73 -11.49
C VAL A 343 24.19 3.29 -10.61
N PHE A 344 24.77 2.46 -9.74
CA PHE A 344 26.04 2.79 -9.07
C PHE A 344 27.10 3.03 -10.15
N LYS A 345 27.27 4.29 -10.59
CA LYS A 345 28.54 4.75 -11.12
C LYS A 345 29.33 5.27 -9.92
N LEU A 346 30.13 4.38 -9.34
CA LEU A 346 31.27 4.78 -8.50
C LEU A 346 32.22 5.61 -9.39
N LYS A 347 32.07 6.93 -9.35
CA LYS A 347 33.16 7.84 -9.67
C LYS A 347 33.59 8.43 -8.32
N GLY A 348 34.82 8.08 -7.95
CA GLY A 348 35.35 8.25 -6.61
C GLY A 348 35.41 9.70 -6.15
N ASP A 349 34.86 9.91 -4.96
CA ASP A 349 35.30 10.95 -4.04
C ASP A 349 35.60 10.22 -2.71
N PRO A 350 36.87 10.08 -2.30
CA PRO A 350 37.28 9.10 -1.27
C PRO A 350 36.84 9.45 0.17
N ASN A 351 36.11 10.54 0.40
CA ASN A 351 35.71 11.00 1.74
C ASN A 351 34.21 10.93 2.03
N ILE A 352 33.39 10.31 1.17
CA ILE A 352 31.95 10.17 1.39
C ILE A 352 31.62 8.69 1.65
N SER A 353 31.17 8.39 2.88
CA SER A 353 30.73 7.03 3.22
C SER A 353 29.50 6.65 2.39
N ALA A 354 29.32 5.37 2.07
CA ALA A 354 28.19 4.87 1.26
C ALA A 354 26.80 5.22 1.82
N TRP A 355 26.72 5.68 3.08
CA TRP A 355 25.50 6.13 3.75
C TRP A 355 25.18 7.62 3.52
N ASP A 356 26.17 8.46 3.21
CA ASP A 356 25.98 9.90 3.01
C ASP A 356 25.58 10.27 1.57
N ALA A 357 25.92 9.43 0.59
CA ALA A 357 25.49 9.60 -0.81
C ALA A 357 23.96 9.49 -1.00
N ALA A 358 23.23 8.98 0.00
CA ALA A 358 21.77 8.94 0.00
C ALA A 358 21.11 10.25 0.47
N GLY A 359 21.89 11.25 0.92
CA GLY A 359 21.40 12.44 1.64
C GLY A 359 21.67 13.82 1.02
N THR A 360 22.45 13.93 -0.06
CA THR A 360 22.86 15.23 -0.61
C THR A 360 22.02 15.65 -1.82
N VAL A 361 21.14 16.63 -1.63
CA VAL A 361 20.66 17.50 -2.72
C VAL A 361 21.41 18.82 -2.58
N ALA A 362 22.34 19.08 -3.50
CA ALA A 362 22.85 20.42 -3.73
C ALA A 362 21.72 21.30 -4.31
N PRO A 363 21.60 22.58 -3.93
CA PRO A 363 20.59 23.45 -4.48
C PRO A 363 20.97 23.80 -5.92
N GLY A 364 20.26 23.24 -6.88
CA GLY A 364 20.34 23.67 -8.28
C GLY A 364 20.55 22.58 -9.33
N VAL A 365 19.78 21.49 -9.33
CA VAL A 365 19.48 20.72 -10.56
C VAL A 365 18.07 20.14 -10.44
N TYR A 366 17.11 20.84 -11.03
CA TYR A 366 15.72 20.37 -11.17
C TYR A 366 15.60 19.51 -12.44
N SER A 367 15.57 18.18 -12.31
CA SER A 367 14.75 17.29 -13.17
C SER A 367 14.64 15.82 -12.70
N GLU A 368 15.43 15.35 -11.72
CA GLU A 368 15.44 13.92 -11.34
C GLU A 368 14.61 13.56 -10.08
N ALA A 369 13.94 14.52 -9.45
CA ALA A 369 13.23 14.33 -8.18
C ALA A 369 11.79 13.78 -8.27
N ALA A 370 11.24 13.61 -9.49
CA ALA A 370 9.81 13.28 -9.68
C ALA A 370 9.43 11.81 -9.40
N CYS A 371 10.39 10.95 -9.05
CA CYS A 371 10.22 9.50 -9.06
C CYS A 371 10.34 8.81 -7.69
N ARG A 372 10.47 9.58 -6.59
CA ARG A 372 10.50 9.02 -5.23
C ARG A 372 9.16 9.30 -4.53
N PRO A 373 8.55 8.31 -3.84
CA PRO A 373 7.42 8.61 -2.98
C PRO A 373 7.85 9.62 -1.92
N ASN A 374 7.18 10.77 -1.90
CA ASN A 374 7.40 11.82 -0.90
C ASN A 374 6.66 11.42 0.37
N PHE A 375 7.40 10.98 1.38
CA PHE A 375 6.84 10.69 2.70
C PHE A 375 6.77 11.95 3.54
N LEU A 376 5.76 12.06 4.39
CA LEU A 376 5.70 13.12 5.38
C LEU A 376 6.58 12.76 6.58
N GLN A 377 7.14 13.77 7.25
CA GLN A 377 7.93 13.55 8.47
C GLN A 377 7.13 12.83 9.56
N VAL A 378 5.82 13.08 9.62
CA VAL A 378 4.93 12.45 10.58
C VAL A 378 4.68 10.96 10.32
N GLU A 379 4.87 10.48 9.09
CA GLU A 379 4.66 9.07 8.71
C GLU A 379 5.87 8.20 9.06
N ASN A 380 7.08 8.70 8.76
CA ASN A 380 8.35 8.03 9.13
C ASN A 380 9.33 9.02 9.76
N PRO A 381 9.16 9.36 11.05
CA PRO A 381 9.98 10.38 11.69
C PRO A 381 11.48 10.08 11.69
N ALA A 382 11.84 8.79 11.83
CA ALA A 382 13.24 8.36 11.86
C ALA A 382 13.98 8.72 10.57
N ARG A 383 13.31 8.61 9.41
CA ARG A 383 13.90 8.93 8.10
C ARG A 383 14.40 10.38 7.99
N PHE A 384 13.72 11.33 8.65
CA PHE A 384 14.00 12.75 8.50
C PHE A 384 14.97 13.30 9.56
N VAL A 385 15.45 12.47 10.49
CA VAL A 385 16.46 12.89 11.46
C VAL A 385 17.79 13.16 10.75
N ARG A 386 18.30 14.39 10.88
CA ARG A 386 19.59 14.86 10.33
C ARG A 386 20.59 15.19 11.45
N GLY A 387 21.86 15.34 11.10
CA GLY A 387 22.97 15.65 12.03
C GLY A 387 23.93 14.48 12.26
N GLU A 388 25.05 14.74 12.95
CA GLU A 388 26.17 13.80 13.13
C GLU A 388 25.75 12.46 13.74
N ARG A 389 24.77 12.46 14.66
CA ARG A 389 24.22 11.24 15.29
C ARG A 389 22.91 10.75 14.66
N GLY A 390 22.45 11.36 13.56
CA GLY A 390 21.17 10.99 12.94
C GLY A 390 21.13 9.55 12.41
N TRP A 391 22.27 9.02 11.95
CA TRP A 391 22.38 7.62 11.53
C TRP A 391 22.15 6.64 12.68
N LEU A 392 22.62 6.97 13.89
CA LEU A 392 22.46 6.15 15.09
C LEU A 392 20.98 6.10 15.49
N VAL A 393 20.31 7.26 15.50
CA VAL A 393 18.86 7.35 15.78
C VAL A 393 18.05 6.48 14.81
N ARG A 394 18.39 6.52 13.51
CA ARG A 394 17.76 5.68 12.48
C ARG A 394 17.97 4.20 12.76
N LEU A 395 19.23 3.80 13.00
CA LEU A 395 19.58 2.41 13.24
C LEU A 395 18.86 1.84 14.47
N LEU A 396 18.90 2.54 15.59
CA LEU A 396 18.28 2.10 16.84
C LEU A 396 16.76 2.05 16.71
N THR A 397 16.16 3.09 16.13
CA THR A 397 14.71 3.16 15.97
C THR A 397 14.22 2.08 15.01
N TRP A 398 14.81 1.91 13.81
CA TRP A 398 14.39 0.88 12.84
C TRP A 398 14.50 -0.55 13.40
N ASN A 399 15.55 -0.86 14.16
CA ASN A 399 15.66 -2.17 14.79
C ASN A 399 14.61 -2.38 15.89
N PHE A 400 14.33 -1.35 16.70
CA PHE A 400 13.27 -1.41 17.70
C PHE A 400 11.88 -1.61 17.08
N LEU A 401 11.66 -1.08 15.89
CA LEU A 401 10.39 -1.26 15.17
C LEU A 401 10.18 -2.70 14.71
N LEU A 402 11.24 -3.48 14.46
CA LEU A 402 11.13 -4.92 14.21
C LEU A 402 10.59 -5.65 15.44
N TYR A 403 11.12 -5.33 16.63
CA TYR A 403 10.58 -5.82 17.89
C TYR A 403 9.11 -5.42 18.07
N LYS A 404 8.74 -4.17 17.79
CA LYS A 404 7.34 -3.73 17.89
C LYS A 404 6.39 -4.47 16.95
N ASN A 405 6.81 -4.75 15.72
CA ASN A 405 6.02 -5.59 14.81
C ASN A 405 5.89 -7.03 15.33
N ALA A 406 6.95 -7.60 15.91
CA ALA A 406 6.89 -8.92 16.51
C ALA A 406 6.02 -8.97 17.77
N GLU A 407 6.06 -7.92 18.60
CA GLU A 407 5.18 -7.76 19.77
C GLU A 407 3.71 -7.74 19.35
N LEU A 408 3.35 -6.98 18.30
CA LEU A 408 1.98 -6.94 17.77
C LEU A 408 1.51 -8.32 17.28
N LEU A 409 2.41 -9.12 16.74
CA LEU A 409 2.09 -10.46 16.25
C LEU A 409 1.92 -11.46 17.40
N MET A 410 2.77 -11.40 18.43
CA MET A 410 2.71 -12.30 19.58
C MET A 410 1.62 -11.93 20.59
N PHE A 411 1.44 -10.64 20.83
CA PHE A 411 0.56 -10.08 21.85
C PHE A 411 -0.24 -8.90 21.26
N PRO A 412 -1.28 -9.18 20.45
CA PRO A 412 -2.11 -8.13 19.82
C PRO A 412 -3.07 -7.48 20.83
N LEU A 413 -2.53 -6.95 21.93
CA LEU A 413 -3.27 -6.34 23.03
C LEU A 413 -3.64 -4.89 22.72
N VAL A 414 -2.66 -4.11 22.27
CA VAL A 414 -2.82 -2.69 21.93
C VAL A 414 -2.69 -2.54 20.42
N LEU A 415 -3.83 -2.43 19.76
CA LEU A 415 -3.95 -2.24 18.31
C LEU A 415 -4.43 -0.80 18.07
N LYS A 416 -3.85 -0.13 17.07
CA LYS A 416 -4.09 1.27 16.74
C LYS A 416 -4.48 1.39 15.28
N ALA A 417 -5.43 2.27 14.98
CA ALA A 417 -5.87 2.48 13.60
C ALA A 417 -4.83 3.25 12.77
N ASP A 418 -3.96 4.01 13.44
CA ASP A 418 -2.88 4.77 12.82
C ASP A 418 -1.67 4.80 13.77
N TYR A 419 -0.49 4.58 13.20
CA TYR A 419 0.80 4.58 13.91
C TYR A 419 1.67 5.79 13.54
N SER A 420 1.12 6.78 12.83
CA SER A 420 1.78 8.03 12.46
C SER A 420 1.94 8.99 13.66
N HIS A 421 2.51 10.17 13.44
CA HIS A 421 2.64 11.25 14.44
C HIS A 421 3.36 10.82 15.72
N PHE A 422 4.57 10.28 15.59
CA PHE A 422 5.43 9.90 16.73
C PHE A 422 4.79 8.93 17.73
N THR A 423 3.79 8.15 17.29
CA THR A 423 3.17 7.09 18.10
C THR A 423 4.22 6.13 18.68
N VAL A 424 5.31 5.90 17.93
CA VAL A 424 6.54 5.30 18.44
C VAL A 424 7.61 6.39 18.55
N PRO A 425 8.02 6.80 19.77
CA PRO A 425 9.05 7.81 19.95
C PRO A 425 10.41 7.35 19.41
N LEU A 426 11.21 8.29 18.90
CA LEU A 426 12.57 8.01 18.43
C LEU A 426 13.48 7.55 19.58
N ILE A 427 14.48 6.74 19.25
CA ILE A 427 15.52 6.32 20.19
C ILE A 427 16.79 7.12 19.88
N HIS A 428 17.17 8.01 20.81
CA HIS A 428 18.31 8.91 20.62
C HIS A 428 19.63 8.34 21.14
N ASP A 429 19.58 7.48 22.16
CA ASP A 429 20.76 7.01 22.89
C ASP A 429 20.81 5.49 23.01
N LEU A 430 22.01 4.95 23.16
CA LEU A 430 22.25 3.51 23.38
C LEU A 430 21.73 3.04 24.74
N HIS A 431 21.68 3.93 25.73
CA HIS A 431 21.23 3.63 27.09
C HIS A 431 19.71 3.58 27.26
N ASP A 432 18.94 3.83 26.20
CA ASP A 432 17.49 3.67 26.23
C ASP A 432 17.13 2.19 26.51
N ALA A 433 16.30 1.96 27.54
CA ALA A 433 15.88 0.61 27.94
C ALA A 433 15.20 -0.17 26.79
N ARG A 434 14.64 0.54 25.80
CA ARG A 434 14.04 -0.07 24.60
C ARG A 434 15.06 -0.83 23.76
N ASN A 435 16.34 -0.45 23.79
CA ASN A 435 17.40 -1.18 23.09
C ASN A 435 17.61 -2.59 23.68
N LEU A 436 17.33 -2.80 24.97
CA LEU A 436 17.36 -4.14 25.56
C LEU A 436 16.31 -5.05 24.92
N LEU A 437 15.11 -4.52 24.65
CA LEU A 437 14.05 -5.27 23.96
C LEU A 437 14.45 -5.62 22.52
N THR A 438 15.12 -4.70 21.83
CA THR A 438 15.70 -4.94 20.50
C THR A 438 16.75 -6.05 20.52
N VAL A 439 17.65 -6.05 21.51
CA VAL A 439 18.67 -7.12 21.66
C VAL A 439 18.01 -8.45 21.97
N LEU A 440 17.06 -8.48 22.92
CA LEU A 440 16.30 -9.69 23.27
C LEU A 440 15.55 -10.25 22.06
N PHE A 441 14.98 -9.38 21.22
CA PHE A 441 14.34 -9.77 19.97
C PHE A 441 15.32 -10.48 19.03
N TRP A 442 16.47 -9.88 18.74
CA TRP A 442 17.46 -10.47 17.85
C TRP A 442 18.06 -11.77 18.42
N CYS A 443 18.34 -11.83 19.72
CA CYS A 443 18.78 -13.07 20.38
C CYS A 443 17.73 -14.18 20.24
N SER A 444 16.46 -13.87 20.48
CA SER A 444 15.36 -14.83 20.35
C SER A 444 15.17 -15.29 18.91
N PHE A 445 15.26 -14.38 17.95
CA PHE A 445 15.15 -14.68 16.52
C PHE A 445 16.31 -15.55 16.02
N LEU A 446 17.55 -15.26 16.44
CA LEU A 446 18.72 -16.05 16.10
C LEU A 446 18.65 -17.45 16.73
N LEU A 447 18.21 -17.55 17.98
CA LEU A 447 18.00 -18.83 18.66
C LEU A 447 16.95 -19.67 17.92
N LEU A 448 15.79 -19.08 17.61
CA LEU A 448 14.71 -19.74 16.90
C LEU A 448 15.14 -20.21 15.51
N SER A 449 15.88 -19.37 14.77
CA SER A 449 16.45 -19.71 13.47
C SER A 449 17.45 -20.85 13.56
N SER A 450 18.33 -20.81 14.57
CA SER A 450 19.30 -21.89 14.83
C SER A 450 18.60 -23.21 15.17
N VAL A 451 17.55 -23.17 16.01
CA VAL A 451 16.74 -24.34 16.34
C VAL A 451 16.04 -24.89 15.09
N ALA A 452 15.49 -24.03 14.23
CA ALA A 452 14.86 -24.45 12.98
C ALA A 452 15.85 -25.16 12.05
N VAL A 453 17.06 -24.62 11.89
CA VAL A 453 18.15 -25.24 11.12
C VAL A 453 18.57 -26.57 11.74
N LEU A 454 18.73 -26.65 13.07
CA LEU A 454 19.08 -27.88 13.76
C LEU A 454 18.00 -28.97 13.60
N LEU A 455 16.72 -28.62 13.69
CA LEU A 455 15.60 -29.53 13.46
C LEU A 455 15.59 -30.04 12.02
N PHE A 456 15.91 -29.20 11.06
CA PHE A 456 16.03 -29.59 9.66
C PHE A 456 17.22 -30.52 9.41
N VAL A 457 18.41 -30.18 9.92
CA VAL A 457 19.63 -30.97 9.73
C VAL A 457 19.50 -32.33 10.41
N ARG A 458 19.06 -32.37 11.69
CA ARG A 458 19.00 -33.61 12.49
C ARG A 458 17.75 -34.44 12.24
N ARG A 459 16.57 -33.82 12.22
CA ARG A 459 15.27 -34.52 12.16
C ARG A 459 14.59 -34.46 10.80
N LYS A 460 15.19 -33.77 9.82
CA LYS A 460 14.61 -33.57 8.48
C LYS A 460 13.25 -32.85 8.52
N ASP A 461 12.99 -32.12 9.59
CA ASP A 461 11.73 -31.40 9.75
C ASP A 461 11.83 -30.03 9.08
N ILE A 462 11.01 -29.82 8.04
CA ILE A 462 10.93 -28.56 7.30
C ILE A 462 9.99 -27.53 7.97
N SER A 463 9.18 -27.97 8.93
CA SER A 463 8.06 -27.18 9.46
C SER A 463 8.50 -25.83 10.01
N ALA A 464 9.56 -25.80 10.82
CA ALA A 464 10.04 -24.58 11.46
C ALA A 464 10.67 -23.60 10.45
N ILE A 465 11.52 -24.10 9.53
CA ILE A 465 12.15 -23.26 8.50
C ILE A 465 11.10 -22.66 7.56
N MET A 466 10.14 -23.46 7.11
CA MET A 466 9.06 -22.98 6.24
C MET A 466 8.13 -22.00 6.97
N SER A 467 7.88 -22.19 8.27
CA SER A 467 7.08 -21.23 9.04
C SER A 467 7.83 -19.89 9.19
N LEU A 468 9.14 -19.93 9.44
CA LEU A 468 9.98 -18.73 9.49
C LEU A 468 10.05 -18.02 8.13
N SER A 469 10.16 -18.74 7.02
CA SER A 469 10.19 -18.13 5.69
C SER A 469 8.87 -17.43 5.35
N LEU A 470 7.73 -18.01 5.75
CA LEU A 470 6.40 -17.39 5.63
C LEU A 470 6.20 -16.17 6.53
N ILE A 471 6.99 -16.00 7.60
CA ILE A 471 7.00 -14.76 8.42
C ILE A 471 7.91 -13.71 7.76
N VAL A 472 9.14 -14.09 7.46
CA VAL A 472 10.22 -13.16 7.09
C VAL A 472 10.05 -12.65 5.65
N ALA A 473 9.77 -13.53 4.68
CA ALA A 473 9.74 -13.13 3.27
C ALA A 473 8.63 -12.09 2.98
N PRO A 474 7.37 -12.25 3.45
CA PRO A 474 6.32 -11.25 3.23
C PRO A 474 6.54 -9.95 4.02
N PHE A 475 7.25 -9.99 5.15
CA PHE A 475 7.53 -8.81 5.96
C PHE A 475 8.70 -7.97 5.44
N LEU A 476 9.65 -8.59 4.72
CA LEU A 476 10.87 -7.95 4.23
C LEU A 476 10.62 -6.61 3.51
N PRO A 477 9.64 -6.51 2.58
CA PRO A 477 9.35 -5.26 1.90
C PRO A 477 8.87 -4.12 2.80
N SER A 478 8.38 -4.44 3.99
CA SER A 478 7.85 -3.44 4.94
C SER A 478 8.76 -3.24 6.15
N SER A 479 9.91 -3.92 6.19
CA SER A 479 10.82 -3.95 7.35
C SER A 479 11.69 -2.71 7.54
N ASN A 480 11.72 -1.77 6.58
CA ASN A 480 12.67 -0.66 6.51
C ASN A 480 14.18 -1.05 6.43
N LEU A 481 14.52 -2.35 6.37
CA LEU A 481 15.91 -2.81 6.35
C LEU A 481 16.60 -2.58 5.00
N PHE A 482 15.89 -2.83 3.91
CA PHE A 482 16.46 -2.74 2.55
C PHE A 482 16.07 -1.46 1.82
N PHE A 483 14.89 -0.93 2.12
CA PHE A 483 14.39 0.30 1.54
C PHE A 483 13.49 1.04 2.53
N PRO A 484 13.58 2.37 2.59
CA PRO A 484 12.77 3.16 3.51
C PRO A 484 11.32 3.21 3.01
N VAL A 485 10.40 2.81 3.88
CA VAL A 485 8.96 2.76 3.66
C VAL A 485 8.28 3.89 4.47
N GLY A 486 7.20 4.45 3.95
CA GLY A 486 6.46 5.53 4.63
C GLY A 486 5.80 5.08 5.92
N PHE A 487 5.10 3.95 5.90
CA PHE A 487 4.47 3.38 7.09
C PHE A 487 5.46 2.48 7.83
N VAL A 488 5.84 2.95 9.01
CA VAL A 488 6.84 2.30 9.86
C VAL A 488 6.26 1.09 10.62
N ILE A 489 4.98 1.17 10.97
CA ILE A 489 4.16 0.09 11.53
C ILE A 489 2.75 0.21 10.94
N ALA A 490 2.17 -0.91 10.53
CA ALA A 490 0.76 -1.01 10.18
C ALA A 490 0.27 -2.44 10.39
N GLU A 491 -0.92 -2.61 10.94
CA GLU A 491 -1.47 -3.94 11.26
C GLU A 491 -1.70 -4.77 9.99
N ARG A 492 -2.26 -4.15 8.95
CA ARG A 492 -2.43 -4.77 7.62
C ARG A 492 -1.15 -5.34 7.00
N VAL A 493 0.03 -4.78 7.31
CA VAL A 493 1.32 -5.30 6.83
C VAL A 493 1.66 -6.67 7.42
N LEU A 494 1.14 -6.98 8.62
CA LEU A 494 1.37 -8.23 9.32
C LEU A 494 0.37 -9.33 8.92
N TYR A 495 -0.58 -9.05 8.01
CA TYR A 495 -1.55 -10.04 7.55
C TYR A 495 -0.87 -11.27 6.92
N ALA A 496 0.01 -11.09 5.92
CA ALA A 496 0.73 -12.21 5.32
C ALA A 496 1.77 -12.87 6.26
N PRO A 497 2.62 -12.12 7.00
CA PRO A 497 3.53 -12.71 7.99
C PRO A 497 2.84 -13.57 9.06
N SER A 498 1.60 -13.23 9.44
CA SER A 498 0.84 -14.00 10.42
C SER A 498 0.51 -15.43 9.98
N LEU A 499 0.52 -15.72 8.67
CA LEU A 499 0.36 -17.07 8.13
C LEU A 499 1.43 -18.02 8.71
N GLY A 500 2.70 -17.61 8.63
CA GLY A 500 3.82 -18.39 9.17
C GLY A 500 3.82 -18.42 10.69
N PHE A 501 3.46 -17.31 11.35
CA PHE A 501 3.37 -17.25 12.80
C PHE A 501 2.33 -18.21 13.38
N CYS A 502 1.12 -18.27 12.82
CA CYS A 502 0.07 -19.16 13.31
C CYS A 502 0.44 -20.65 13.14
N ILE A 503 1.15 -21.00 12.06
CA ILE A 503 1.70 -22.35 11.86
C ILE A 503 2.75 -22.65 12.94
N LEU A 504 3.69 -21.74 13.16
CA LEU A 504 4.76 -21.91 14.15
C LEU A 504 4.23 -22.00 15.58
N LEU A 505 3.24 -21.17 15.92
CA LEU A 505 2.60 -21.16 17.24
C LEU A 505 1.84 -22.47 17.50
N SER A 506 1.04 -22.92 16.54
CA SER A 506 0.34 -24.21 16.63
C SER A 506 1.35 -25.36 16.83
N LEU A 507 2.44 -25.36 16.06
CA LEU A 507 3.51 -26.35 16.15
C LEU A 507 4.23 -26.30 17.52
N ALA A 508 4.49 -25.11 18.05
CA ALA A 508 5.13 -24.94 19.35
C ALA A 508 4.26 -25.47 20.49
N ILE A 509 2.95 -25.14 20.48
CA ILE A 509 2.00 -25.59 21.50
C ILE A 509 1.88 -27.12 21.51
N HIS A 510 1.76 -27.75 20.34
CA HIS A 510 1.66 -29.22 20.26
C HIS A 510 2.95 -29.91 20.70
N ARG A 511 4.12 -29.31 20.44
CA ARG A 511 5.39 -29.85 20.94
C ARG A 511 5.56 -29.74 22.45
N MET A 512 4.96 -28.73 23.08
CA MET A 512 4.96 -28.58 24.53
C MET A 512 4.02 -29.59 25.22
N GLY A 513 3.06 -30.18 24.49
CA GLY A 513 2.12 -31.18 25.01
C GLY A 513 2.77 -32.49 25.48
N GLY A 514 4.01 -32.76 25.08
CA GLY A 514 4.76 -33.94 25.52
C GLY A 514 4.61 -35.15 24.58
N ARG A 515 5.56 -36.07 24.67
CA ARG A 515 5.67 -37.27 23.81
C ARG A 515 4.74 -38.41 24.24
N GLU A 516 4.27 -38.38 25.49
CA GLU A 516 3.32 -39.33 26.09
C GLU A 516 1.93 -39.20 25.44
N GLU A 517 1.46 -37.96 25.16
CA GLU A 517 0.20 -37.73 24.42
C GLU A 517 0.30 -38.23 22.96
N GLU A 518 1.49 -38.15 22.33
CA GLU A 518 1.73 -38.69 20.98
C GLU A 518 1.69 -40.23 20.95
N GLU A 519 2.20 -40.89 21.99
CA GLU A 519 2.24 -42.35 22.11
C GLU A 519 0.85 -42.94 22.44
N GLU A 520 0.06 -42.28 23.30
CA GLU A 520 -1.34 -42.65 23.58
C GLU A 520 -2.24 -42.52 22.33
N GLU A 521 -2.10 -41.45 21.53
CA GLU A 521 -2.80 -41.31 20.25
C GLU A 521 -2.39 -42.41 19.25
N GLU A 522 -1.11 -42.79 19.23
CA GLU A 522 -0.59 -43.85 18.36
C GLU A 522 -1.15 -45.23 18.71
N GLU A 523 -1.23 -45.57 19.99
CA GLU A 523 -1.77 -46.85 20.46
C GLU A 523 -3.27 -46.95 20.22
N GLU A 524 -4.04 -45.89 20.46
CA GLU A 524 -5.50 -45.91 20.26
C GLU A 524 -5.91 -45.92 18.78
N VAL A 525 -5.18 -45.21 17.90
CA VAL A 525 -5.43 -45.23 16.44
C VAL A 525 -5.10 -46.61 15.85
N LYS A 526 -4.09 -47.30 16.40
CA LYS A 526 -3.80 -48.70 16.06
C LYS A 526 -4.89 -49.65 16.59
N MET A 527 -5.38 -49.44 17.81
CA MET A 527 -6.44 -50.27 18.43
C MET A 527 -7.79 -50.16 17.73
N LYS A 528 -8.12 -49.00 17.13
CA LYS A 528 -9.39 -48.76 16.42
C LYS A 528 -9.32 -49.02 14.91
N GLY A 529 -8.33 -49.80 14.45
CA GLY A 529 -8.03 -50.01 13.04
C GLY A 529 -9.19 -50.57 12.20
N GLY A 530 -9.58 -49.82 11.18
CA GLY A 530 -9.96 -50.35 9.87
C GLY A 530 -11.43 -50.73 9.64
N ALA A 531 -12.32 -49.75 9.47
CA ALA A 531 -13.47 -49.83 8.54
C ALA A 531 -14.35 -48.55 8.54
N GLU A 532 -14.37 -47.77 9.62
CA GLU A 532 -15.35 -46.67 9.81
C GLU A 532 -14.68 -45.29 10.01
N ALA A 533 -13.51 -45.05 9.42
CA ALA A 533 -12.80 -43.76 9.52
C ALA A 533 -13.33 -42.68 8.54
N GLY A 534 -14.56 -42.85 8.06
CA GLY A 534 -15.28 -41.86 7.27
C GLY A 534 -16.13 -41.00 8.19
N ASP A 535 -15.69 -39.77 8.41
CA ASP A 535 -16.47 -38.70 9.07
C ASP A 535 -16.75 -38.87 10.57
N ARG A 536 -15.80 -39.46 11.34
CA ARG A 536 -15.74 -39.16 12.78
C ARG A 536 -15.63 -37.64 12.92
N SER A 537 -16.62 -37.02 13.57
CA SER A 537 -16.74 -35.57 13.66
C SER A 537 -15.43 -34.99 14.20
N VAL A 538 -14.76 -34.16 13.41
CA VAL A 538 -13.56 -33.39 13.82
C VAL A 538 -13.78 -32.74 15.20
N LEU A 539 -15.03 -32.38 15.51
CA LEU A 539 -15.48 -31.87 16.80
C LEU A 539 -15.07 -32.72 18.03
N MET A 540 -15.16 -34.05 17.94
CA MET A 540 -14.83 -34.96 19.05
C MET A 540 -13.32 -35.09 19.27
N ASP A 541 -12.52 -34.84 18.23
CA ASP A 541 -11.05 -34.87 18.30
C ASP A 541 -10.45 -33.50 18.66
N LEU A 542 -11.24 -32.42 18.77
CA LEU A 542 -10.76 -31.04 18.98
C LEU A 542 -10.50 -30.65 20.45
N PHE A 543 -10.85 -31.48 21.43
CA PHE A 543 -10.70 -31.15 22.86
C PHE A 543 -9.90 -32.19 23.65
N ARG A 544 -9.25 -33.11 22.93
CA ARG A 544 -8.67 -34.32 23.48
C ARG A 544 -7.38 -34.02 24.24
N SER A 545 -6.42 -33.39 23.57
CA SER A 545 -5.10 -33.13 24.14
C SER A 545 -5.02 -31.79 24.88
N ARG A 546 -4.07 -31.68 25.81
CA ARG A 546 -3.81 -30.40 26.50
C ARG A 546 -3.44 -29.30 25.50
N ALA A 547 -2.66 -29.64 24.48
CA ALA A 547 -2.27 -28.71 23.42
C ALA A 547 -3.49 -28.12 22.69
N GLN A 548 -4.49 -28.94 22.34
CA GLN A 548 -5.70 -28.48 21.67
C GLN A 548 -6.53 -27.55 22.56
N ARG A 549 -6.64 -27.83 23.87
CA ARG A 549 -7.31 -26.94 24.83
C ARG A 549 -6.61 -25.58 24.95
N ILE A 550 -5.28 -25.56 24.90
CA ILE A 550 -4.50 -24.30 24.86
C ILE A 550 -4.78 -23.54 23.56
N CYS A 551 -4.74 -24.22 22.41
CA CYS A 551 -5.08 -23.59 21.12
C CYS A 551 -6.49 -23.02 21.12
N LEU A 552 -7.49 -23.76 21.63
CA LEU A 552 -8.86 -23.28 21.79
C LEU A 552 -8.91 -22.01 22.64
N PHE A 553 -8.27 -22.02 23.80
CA PHE A 553 -8.26 -20.87 24.70
C PHE A 553 -7.70 -19.63 24.00
N ILE A 554 -6.60 -19.77 23.28
CA ILE A 554 -5.99 -18.67 22.51
C ILE A 554 -6.92 -18.23 21.37
N THR A 555 -7.48 -19.15 20.59
CA THR A 555 -8.44 -18.85 19.51
C THR A 555 -9.66 -18.09 20.03
N VAL A 556 -10.21 -18.47 21.19
CA VAL A 556 -11.33 -17.76 21.82
C VAL A 556 -10.90 -16.37 22.31
N ALA A 557 -9.75 -16.26 22.97
CA ALA A 557 -9.23 -14.97 23.43
C ALA A 557 -8.98 -14.00 22.25
N TYR A 558 -8.41 -14.52 21.17
CA TYR A 558 -8.20 -13.81 19.90
C TYR A 558 -9.55 -13.40 19.29
N GLY A 559 -10.52 -14.31 19.18
CA GLY A 559 -11.85 -14.00 18.68
C GLY A 559 -12.56 -12.90 19.48
N ILE A 560 -12.50 -12.94 20.82
CA ILE A 560 -13.06 -11.89 21.68
C ILE A 560 -12.35 -10.55 21.44
N ARG A 561 -11.01 -10.55 21.35
CA ARG A 561 -10.25 -9.32 21.12
C ARG A 561 -10.55 -8.72 19.75
N THR A 562 -10.73 -9.55 18.72
CA THR A 562 -11.15 -9.16 17.36
C THR A 562 -12.55 -8.56 17.37
N LEU A 563 -13.52 -9.21 18.03
CA LEU A 563 -14.87 -8.68 18.19
C LEU A 563 -14.89 -7.30 18.88
N ILE A 564 -14.06 -7.10 19.91
CA ILE A 564 -13.92 -5.80 20.57
C ILE A 564 -13.33 -4.78 19.60
N ARG A 565 -12.27 -5.14 18.87
CA ARG A 565 -11.57 -4.24 17.95
C ARG A 565 -12.44 -3.83 16.76
N ASN A 566 -13.28 -4.72 16.25
CA ASN A 566 -14.21 -4.41 15.16
C ASN A 566 -15.20 -3.29 15.50
N ARG A 567 -15.47 -3.02 16.79
CA ARG A 567 -16.34 -1.91 17.20
C ARG A 567 -15.76 -0.55 16.82
N ASP A 568 -14.44 -0.42 16.76
CA ASP A 568 -13.77 0.82 16.37
C ASP A 568 -14.03 1.15 14.88
N TRP A 569 -14.40 0.17 14.05
CA TRP A 569 -14.64 0.32 12.61
C TRP A 569 -16.12 0.49 12.25
N ARG A 570 -17.02 0.62 13.24
CA ARG A 570 -18.46 0.59 12.99
C ARG A 570 -19.02 1.90 12.44
N HIS A 571 -18.57 3.03 12.98
CA HIS A 571 -19.03 4.36 12.59
C HIS A 571 -17.84 5.31 12.56
N ARG A 572 -17.90 6.35 11.72
CA ARG A 572 -16.79 7.31 11.60
C ARG A 572 -16.42 7.96 12.94
N GLU A 573 -17.42 8.29 13.78
CA GLU A 573 -17.19 8.82 15.13
C GLU A 573 -16.39 7.84 16.01
N ALA A 574 -16.77 6.56 16.02
CA ALA A 574 -16.10 5.53 16.81
C ALA A 574 -14.64 5.34 16.36
N PHE A 575 -14.40 5.40 15.04
CA PHE A 575 -13.08 5.27 14.45
C PHE A 575 -12.13 6.39 14.88
N TYR A 576 -12.52 7.66 14.69
CA TYR A 576 -11.69 8.78 15.11
C TYR A 576 -11.60 8.92 16.63
N GLY A 577 -12.66 8.56 17.36
CA GLY A 577 -12.64 8.48 18.82
C GLY A 577 -11.63 7.45 19.34
N ALA A 578 -11.55 6.28 18.68
CA ALA A 578 -10.54 5.28 18.96
C ALA A 578 -9.12 5.79 18.66
N MET A 579 -8.92 6.49 17.53
CA MET A 579 -7.63 7.11 17.22
C MET A 579 -7.17 8.12 18.29
N ILE A 580 -8.07 8.98 18.78
CA ILE A 580 -7.77 9.94 19.85
C ILE A 580 -7.45 9.22 21.16
N ARG A 581 -8.21 8.18 21.51
CA ARG A 581 -7.96 7.36 22.70
C ARG A 581 -6.57 6.71 22.65
N ASP A 582 -6.17 6.21 21.48
CA ASP A 582 -4.92 5.46 21.29
C ASP A 582 -3.69 6.38 21.08
N ASN A 583 -3.90 7.58 20.53
CA ASN A 583 -2.94 8.65 20.39
C ASN A 583 -3.62 10.04 20.48
N PRO A 584 -3.69 10.64 21.69
CA PRO A 584 -4.27 11.98 21.88
C PRO A 584 -3.49 13.12 21.23
N THR A 585 -2.31 12.85 20.67
CA THR A 585 -1.48 13.86 19.98
C THR A 585 -1.59 13.79 18.47
N ASN A 586 -2.52 12.99 17.93
CA ASN A 586 -2.73 12.86 16.50
C ASN A 586 -3.66 14.00 15.98
N PRO A 587 -3.14 15.00 15.25
CA PRO A 587 -3.94 16.12 14.74
C PRO A 587 -4.98 15.66 13.71
N LYS A 588 -4.66 14.67 12.86
CA LYS A 588 -5.59 14.09 11.88
C LYS A 588 -6.80 13.48 12.56
N ALA A 589 -6.58 12.81 13.70
CA ALA A 589 -7.66 12.21 14.47
C ALA A 589 -8.58 13.27 15.08
N HIS A 590 -8.01 14.32 15.67
CA HIS A 590 -8.75 15.45 16.23
C HIS A 590 -9.54 16.22 15.17
N TYR A 591 -8.95 16.46 14.00
CA TYR A 591 -9.64 17.10 12.87
C TYR A 591 -10.82 16.28 12.37
N GLY A 592 -10.60 14.99 12.07
CA GLY A 592 -11.65 14.09 11.60
C GLY A 592 -12.80 13.97 12.60
N TYR A 593 -12.47 13.80 13.89
CA TYR A 593 -13.48 13.76 14.96
C TYR A 593 -14.24 15.09 15.07
N GLY A 594 -13.52 16.22 15.09
CA GLY A 594 -14.12 17.56 15.18
C GLY A 594 -15.15 17.80 14.08
N ASN A 595 -14.79 17.50 12.83
CA ASN A 595 -15.67 17.67 11.68
C ASN A 595 -16.92 16.78 11.74
N ILE A 596 -16.80 15.53 12.16
CA ILE A 596 -17.97 14.64 12.33
C ILE A 596 -18.88 15.16 13.45
N ILE A 597 -18.30 15.59 14.56
CA ILE A 597 -19.08 16.08 15.70
C ILE A 597 -19.85 17.37 15.35
N ILE A 598 -19.27 18.27 14.55
CA ILE A 598 -19.95 19.48 14.07
C ILE A 598 -21.03 19.12 13.04
N ASN A 599 -20.69 18.31 12.04
CA ASN A 599 -21.53 18.11 10.87
C ASN A 599 -22.61 17.03 11.07
N ASP A 600 -22.28 15.93 11.73
CA ASP A 600 -23.18 14.78 11.86
C ASP A 600 -23.90 14.81 13.22
N VAL A 601 -23.15 14.96 14.32
CA VAL A 601 -23.69 14.93 15.70
C VAL A 601 -24.30 16.27 16.14
N LYS A 602 -23.97 17.36 15.44
CA LYS A 602 -24.43 18.74 15.71
C LYS A 602 -24.04 19.29 17.09
N ARG A 603 -22.95 18.79 17.68
CA ARG A 603 -22.38 19.31 18.95
C ARG A 603 -21.19 20.22 18.70
N ILE A 604 -21.51 21.44 18.33
CA ILE A 604 -20.56 22.42 17.80
C ILE A 604 -19.43 22.74 18.80
N ASP A 605 -19.75 22.88 20.08
CA ASP A 605 -18.83 23.19 21.17
C ASP A 605 -17.68 22.18 21.29
N ILE A 606 -18.01 20.88 21.29
CA ILE A 606 -17.04 19.79 21.37
C ILE A 606 -16.24 19.71 20.08
N GLY A 607 -16.90 19.86 18.93
CA GLY A 607 -16.25 19.77 17.63
C GLY A 607 -15.21 20.86 17.40
N VAL A 608 -15.56 22.12 17.71
CA VAL A 608 -14.63 23.26 17.64
C VAL A 608 -13.44 23.07 18.57
N LYS A 609 -13.65 22.53 19.78
CA LYS A 609 -12.56 22.21 20.70
C LYS A 609 -11.56 21.23 20.08
N HIS A 610 -12.04 20.22 19.37
CA HIS A 610 -11.16 19.25 18.70
C HIS A 610 -10.47 19.84 17.46
N LEU A 611 -11.14 20.70 16.68
CA LEU A 611 -10.47 21.40 15.58
C LEU A 611 -9.35 22.32 16.09
N LEU A 612 -9.59 23.08 17.17
CA LEU A 612 -8.57 23.92 17.81
C LEU A 612 -7.39 23.08 18.31
N GLU A 613 -7.67 21.90 18.89
CA GLU A 613 -6.62 20.98 19.33
C GLU A 613 -5.79 20.44 18.15
N ALA A 614 -6.43 20.13 17.01
CA ALA A 614 -5.72 19.74 15.80
C ALA A 614 -4.77 20.84 15.32
N SER A 615 -5.24 22.08 15.27
CA SER A 615 -4.44 23.27 14.92
C SER A 615 -3.30 23.52 15.92
N ARG A 616 -3.53 23.25 17.21
CA ARG A 616 -2.51 23.37 18.27
C ARG A 616 -1.41 22.33 18.13
N LEU A 617 -1.79 21.07 17.86
CA LEU A 617 -0.87 19.95 17.70
C LEU A 617 -0.04 20.08 16.42
N GLN A 618 -0.63 20.61 15.35
CA GLN A 618 0.05 20.83 14.09
C GLN A 618 -0.26 22.25 13.56
N PRO A 619 0.63 23.23 13.86
CA PRO A 619 0.42 24.63 13.47
C PRO A 619 0.30 24.87 11.96
N ASN A 620 0.76 23.94 11.12
CA ASN A 620 0.63 24.00 9.65
C ASN A 620 -0.50 23.11 9.10
N TYR A 621 -1.51 22.79 9.91
CA TYR A 621 -2.63 21.96 9.48
C TYR A 621 -3.76 22.80 8.88
N PHE A 622 -3.60 23.18 7.61
CA PHE A 622 -4.45 24.16 6.91
C PHE A 622 -5.94 23.82 6.94
N ASP A 623 -6.30 22.53 6.79
CA ASP A 623 -7.69 22.09 6.76
C ASP A 623 -8.44 22.47 8.05
N ALA A 624 -7.78 22.33 9.21
CA ALA A 624 -8.36 22.66 10.50
C ALA A 624 -8.61 24.18 10.65
N TYR A 625 -7.66 25.02 10.22
CA TYR A 625 -7.82 26.48 10.23
C TYR A 625 -8.92 26.95 9.27
N ASN A 626 -8.96 26.38 8.07
CA ASN A 626 -9.96 26.72 7.06
C ASN A 626 -11.38 26.39 7.56
N ASP A 627 -11.58 25.19 8.13
CA ASP A 627 -12.88 24.77 8.64
C ASP A 627 -13.30 25.55 9.88
N LEU A 628 -12.36 25.91 10.77
CA LEU A 628 -12.60 26.82 11.90
C LEU A 628 -13.00 28.23 11.42
N GLY A 629 -12.28 28.77 10.44
CA GLY A 629 -12.57 30.08 9.86
C GLY A 629 -13.96 30.12 9.21
N ALA A 630 -14.28 29.12 8.39
CA ALA A 630 -15.60 28.95 7.80
C ALA A 630 -16.70 28.80 8.86
N PHE A 631 -16.42 28.08 9.95
CA PHE A 631 -17.33 27.94 11.08
C PHE A 631 -17.59 29.29 11.77
N TYR A 632 -16.55 30.03 12.15
CA TYR A 632 -16.68 31.31 12.84
C TYR A 632 -17.35 32.37 11.95
N ASN A 633 -17.09 32.36 10.64
CA ASN A 633 -17.80 33.17 9.65
C ASN A 633 -19.31 32.95 9.69
N ARG A 634 -19.74 31.68 9.62
CA ARG A 634 -21.17 31.34 9.70
C ARG A 634 -21.79 31.68 11.06
N ALA A 635 -20.99 31.66 12.13
CA ALA A 635 -21.42 32.05 13.46
C ALA A 635 -21.44 33.59 13.69
N GLY A 636 -21.05 34.39 12.68
CA GLY A 636 -20.93 35.84 12.80
C GLY A 636 -19.77 36.31 13.70
N GLN A 637 -18.84 35.43 14.06
CA GLN A 637 -17.67 35.72 14.88
C GLN A 637 -16.49 36.07 13.97
N TYR A 638 -16.60 37.19 13.24
CA TYR A 638 -15.69 37.51 12.15
C TYR A 638 -14.25 37.74 12.59
N GLU A 639 -14.02 38.27 13.79
CA GLU A 639 -12.67 38.50 14.33
C GLU A 639 -11.94 37.18 14.62
N LYS A 640 -12.66 36.18 15.16
CA LYS A 640 -12.08 34.84 15.37
C LYS A 640 -11.84 34.12 14.07
N ALA A 641 -12.73 34.28 13.09
CA ALA A 641 -12.54 33.71 11.76
C ALA A 641 -11.27 34.27 11.12
N GLU A 642 -11.07 35.59 11.18
CA GLU A 642 -9.87 36.26 10.71
C GLU A 642 -8.62 35.77 11.44
N GLU A 643 -8.63 35.62 12.77
CA GLU A 643 -7.49 35.07 13.52
C GLU A 643 -7.05 33.68 13.01
N GLN A 644 -8.02 32.83 12.63
CA GLN A 644 -7.71 31.50 12.09
C GLN A 644 -7.23 31.54 10.63
N LEU A 645 -7.80 32.44 9.81
CA LEU A 645 -7.56 32.53 8.37
C LEU A 645 -6.34 33.40 8.00
N ASP A 646 -6.04 34.42 8.81
CA ASP A 646 -4.94 35.39 8.65
C ASP A 646 -3.67 34.96 9.42
N ASN A 647 -3.66 33.72 9.93
CA ASN A 647 -2.52 33.17 10.67
C ASN A 647 -1.26 33.18 9.77
N PRO A 648 -0.11 33.74 10.20
CA PRO A 648 1.09 33.84 9.36
C PRO A 648 1.65 32.49 8.86
N VAL A 649 1.23 31.35 9.41
CA VAL A 649 1.52 30.03 8.82
C VAL A 649 0.85 29.84 7.46
N PHE A 650 -0.33 30.43 7.23
CA PHE A 650 -0.99 30.55 5.92
C PHE A 650 -0.05 31.31 4.95
N ALA A 651 0.42 32.50 5.32
CA ALA A 651 1.25 33.36 4.47
C ALA A 651 2.69 32.85 4.23
N HIS A 652 3.36 32.27 5.23
CA HIS A 652 4.76 31.82 5.08
C HIS A 652 4.92 30.51 4.30
N THR A 653 3.92 29.62 4.35
CA THR A 653 3.98 28.35 3.61
C THR A 653 3.53 28.53 2.15
N GLU A 654 2.63 29.48 1.89
CA GLU A 654 2.16 29.86 0.54
C GLU A 654 3.27 30.37 -0.38
N ILE A 655 4.29 31.07 0.12
CA ILE A 655 5.30 31.69 -0.74
C ILE A 655 6.49 30.75 -1.01
N GLN A 656 6.88 29.87 -0.08
CA GLN A 656 8.09 29.05 -0.23
C GLN A 656 7.89 27.68 -0.89
N GLN A 657 6.67 27.11 -0.91
CA GLN A 657 6.44 25.77 -1.48
C GLN A 657 5.64 25.76 -2.80
N PHE A 658 5.06 26.88 -3.23
CA PHE A 658 3.82 26.84 -4.01
C PHE A 658 3.76 27.61 -5.33
N ALA A 659 4.85 28.14 -5.87
CA ALA A 659 4.83 28.75 -7.21
C ALA A 659 4.40 27.78 -8.36
N VAL A 660 4.27 26.46 -8.11
CA VAL A 660 3.83 25.46 -9.12
C VAL A 660 2.87 24.38 -8.54
N LYS A 661 2.45 24.45 -7.27
CA LYS A 661 1.94 23.27 -6.52
C LYS A 661 0.62 23.41 -5.78
N ALA A 662 -0.22 24.43 -6.02
CA ALA A 662 -1.40 24.67 -5.17
C ALA A 662 -2.36 23.47 -5.04
N LYS A 663 -2.60 23.01 -3.79
CA LYS A 663 -3.69 22.08 -3.48
C LYS A 663 -5.04 22.82 -3.49
N PRO A 664 -6.17 22.13 -3.75
CA PRO A 664 -7.52 22.70 -3.64
C PRO A 664 -7.83 23.34 -2.27
N GLU A 665 -7.15 22.88 -1.21
CA GLU A 665 -7.28 23.36 0.17
C GLU A 665 -6.86 24.84 0.32
N HIS A 666 -5.84 25.28 -0.43
CA HIS A 666 -5.34 26.67 -0.41
C HIS A 666 -6.32 27.67 -1.02
N ILE A 667 -7.04 27.24 -2.06
CA ILE A 667 -8.11 28.01 -2.70
C ILE A 667 -9.20 28.34 -1.70
N ASN A 668 -9.62 27.35 -0.91
CA ASN A 668 -10.72 27.51 0.04
C ASN A 668 -10.36 28.48 1.17
N GLY A 669 -9.11 28.49 1.62
CA GLY A 669 -8.62 29.40 2.65
C GLY A 669 -8.68 30.87 2.23
N LEU A 670 -8.06 31.21 1.08
CA LEU A 670 -8.12 32.57 0.51
C LEU A 670 -9.57 33.00 0.22
N HIS A 671 -10.38 32.09 -0.31
CA HIS A 671 -11.81 32.34 -0.51
C HIS A 671 -12.52 32.72 0.80
N ASN A 672 -12.31 31.95 1.86
CA ASN A 672 -12.95 32.16 3.16
C ASN A 672 -12.44 33.43 3.85
N LEU A 673 -11.17 33.81 3.67
CA LEU A 673 -10.60 35.06 4.18
C LEU A 673 -11.20 36.28 3.45
N GLY A 674 -11.31 36.22 2.12
CA GLY A 674 -11.94 37.27 1.33
C GLY A 674 -13.44 37.41 1.67
N LEU A 675 -14.15 36.29 1.83
CA LEU A 675 -15.55 36.29 2.27
C LEU A 675 -15.72 36.85 3.69
N ASN A 676 -14.81 36.53 4.62
CA ASN A 676 -14.80 37.12 5.96
C ASN A 676 -14.66 38.65 5.87
N SER A 677 -13.72 39.13 5.05
CA SER A 677 -13.47 40.56 4.86
C SER A 677 -14.68 41.29 4.25
N LEU A 678 -15.33 40.68 3.25
CA LEU A 678 -16.60 41.17 2.71
C LEU A 678 -17.71 41.24 3.77
N ALA A 679 -17.82 40.20 4.61
CA ALA A 679 -18.83 40.17 5.68
C ALA A 679 -18.59 41.26 6.74
N LYS A 680 -17.33 41.61 7.01
CA LYS A 680 -16.92 42.74 7.86
C LYS A 680 -17.08 44.11 7.18
N GLN A 681 -17.43 44.15 5.88
CA GLN A 681 -17.43 45.35 5.04
C GLN A 681 -16.04 46.02 4.90
N ASP A 682 -14.98 45.25 5.13
CA ASP A 682 -13.60 45.66 4.83
C ASP A 682 -13.32 45.37 3.35
N TYR A 683 -13.87 46.23 2.49
CA TYR A 683 -13.81 46.05 1.04
C TYR A 683 -12.38 46.21 0.49
N GLU A 684 -11.50 46.94 1.18
CA GLU A 684 -10.10 47.12 0.78
C GLU A 684 -9.32 45.82 1.00
N LYS A 685 -9.42 45.22 2.20
CA LYS A 685 -8.81 43.92 2.47
C LYS A 685 -9.40 42.82 1.59
N ALA A 686 -10.72 42.80 1.40
CA ALA A 686 -11.38 41.84 0.53
C ALA A 686 -10.85 41.93 -0.92
N PHE A 687 -10.71 43.14 -1.46
CA PHE A 687 -10.14 43.36 -2.78
C PHE A 687 -8.72 42.79 -2.88
N LEU A 688 -7.83 43.14 -1.95
CA LEU A 688 -6.43 42.66 -1.95
C LEU A 688 -6.34 41.13 -1.89
N VAL A 689 -7.17 40.48 -1.06
CA VAL A 689 -7.17 39.02 -0.93
C VAL A 689 -7.67 38.35 -2.22
N PHE A 690 -8.74 38.86 -2.83
CA PHE A 690 -9.24 38.29 -4.08
C PHE A 690 -8.36 38.59 -5.29
N ASP A 691 -7.71 39.75 -5.34
CA ASP A 691 -6.72 40.11 -6.36
C ASP A 691 -5.53 39.13 -6.33
N GLN A 692 -4.99 38.85 -5.13
CA GLN A 692 -4.00 37.81 -4.94
C GLN A 692 -4.52 36.42 -5.34
N ALA A 693 -5.76 36.07 -4.98
CA ALA A 693 -6.33 34.78 -5.33
C ALA A 693 -6.49 34.58 -6.84
N VAL A 694 -6.80 35.65 -7.58
CA VAL A 694 -6.90 35.67 -9.05
C VAL A 694 -5.54 35.44 -9.70
N ASP A 695 -4.47 36.04 -9.17
CA ASP A 695 -3.10 35.83 -9.68
C ASP A 695 -2.69 34.35 -9.63
N PHE A 696 -3.12 33.63 -8.58
CA PHE A 696 -2.84 32.20 -8.44
C PHE A 696 -3.82 31.31 -9.21
N PHE A 697 -5.08 31.74 -9.38
CA PHE A 697 -6.15 30.93 -9.95
C PHE A 697 -7.02 31.72 -10.94
N PRO A 698 -6.48 32.01 -12.15
CA PRO A 698 -7.15 32.87 -13.12
C PRO A 698 -8.42 32.26 -13.74
N ASP A 699 -8.66 30.96 -13.58
CA ASP A 699 -9.84 30.29 -14.16
C ASP A 699 -11.06 30.29 -13.20
N ARG A 700 -10.90 30.83 -11.98
CA ARG A 700 -11.91 30.74 -10.91
C ARG A 700 -12.84 31.95 -10.90
N VAL A 701 -13.98 31.80 -11.57
CA VAL A 701 -15.06 32.81 -11.69
C VAL A 701 -15.52 33.39 -10.33
N ASP A 702 -15.56 32.57 -9.28
CA ASP A 702 -15.98 32.98 -7.95
C ASP A 702 -15.06 34.03 -7.31
N PHE A 703 -13.76 34.02 -7.62
CA PHE A 703 -12.82 35.05 -7.14
C PHE A 703 -13.07 36.39 -7.80
N TYR A 704 -13.17 36.45 -9.13
CA TYR A 704 -13.53 37.67 -9.85
C TYR A 704 -14.90 38.22 -9.43
N PHE A 705 -15.86 37.34 -9.15
CA PHE A 705 -17.19 37.75 -8.70
C PHE A 705 -17.13 38.46 -7.34
N ASN A 706 -16.42 37.88 -6.36
CA ASN A 706 -16.27 38.46 -5.05
C ASN A 706 -15.35 39.69 -5.04
N MET A 707 -14.32 39.72 -5.89
CA MET A 707 -13.49 40.90 -6.17
C MET A 707 -14.34 42.06 -6.71
N GLY A 708 -15.23 41.78 -7.68
CA GLY A 708 -16.17 42.78 -8.23
C GLY A 708 -17.11 43.34 -7.17
N GLN A 709 -17.58 42.51 -6.23
CA GLN A 709 -18.35 42.97 -5.07
C GLN A 709 -17.54 43.88 -4.14
N ALA A 710 -16.28 43.54 -3.87
CA ALA A 710 -15.38 44.37 -3.07
C ALA A 710 -15.17 45.75 -3.74
N LEU A 711 -14.86 45.76 -5.04
CA LEU A 711 -14.69 46.98 -5.84
C LEU A 711 -15.97 47.84 -5.87
N HIS A 712 -17.14 47.20 -5.96
CA HIS A 712 -18.41 47.89 -5.83
C HIS A 712 -18.59 48.57 -4.47
N GLY A 713 -18.19 47.92 -3.38
CA GLY A 713 -18.19 48.46 -2.02
C GLY A 713 -17.23 49.64 -1.85
N LEU A 714 -16.08 49.62 -2.54
CA LEU A 714 -15.11 50.72 -2.60
C LEU A 714 -15.53 51.89 -3.52
N GLY A 715 -16.59 51.72 -4.31
CA GLY A 715 -17.00 52.71 -5.32
C GLY A 715 -16.12 52.73 -6.59
N MET A 716 -15.19 51.78 -6.72
CA MET A 716 -14.30 51.62 -7.87
C MET A 716 -15.02 50.90 -9.02
N HIS A 717 -16.03 51.56 -9.58
CA HIS A 717 -16.94 50.94 -10.54
C HIS A 717 -16.31 50.67 -11.92
N GLU A 718 -15.24 51.36 -12.31
CA GLU A 718 -14.50 51.08 -13.54
C GLU A 718 -13.71 49.76 -13.45
N ASP A 719 -13.04 49.52 -12.34
CA ASP A 719 -12.31 48.26 -12.12
C ASP A 719 -13.28 47.08 -11.95
N ALA A 720 -14.45 47.32 -11.34
CA ALA A 720 -15.52 46.32 -11.26
C ALA A 720 -16.02 45.89 -12.66
N LEU A 721 -16.05 46.81 -13.64
CA LEU A 721 -16.37 46.45 -15.03
C LEU A 721 -15.35 45.48 -15.62
N GLN A 722 -14.07 45.68 -15.32
CA GLN A 722 -13.01 44.79 -15.80
C GLN A 722 -13.15 43.40 -15.17
N ALA A 723 -13.33 43.32 -13.85
CA ALA A 723 -13.55 42.04 -13.17
C ALA A 723 -14.76 41.26 -13.72
N HIS A 724 -15.88 41.95 -13.99
CA HIS A 724 -17.06 41.30 -14.59
C HIS A 724 -16.87 40.92 -16.06
N ARG A 725 -16.06 41.67 -16.82
CA ARG A 725 -15.66 41.31 -18.18
C ARG A 725 -14.79 40.04 -18.19
N ASP A 726 -13.91 39.90 -17.21
CA ASP A 726 -13.07 38.71 -17.08
C ASP A 726 -13.94 37.48 -16.78
N ILE A 727 -14.95 37.60 -15.91
CA ILE A 727 -15.93 36.51 -15.70
C ILE A 727 -16.65 36.15 -17.00
N ILE A 728 -17.08 37.13 -17.79
CA ILE A 728 -17.79 36.88 -19.05
C ILE A 728 -16.89 36.16 -20.08
N SER A 729 -15.57 36.39 -20.02
CA SER A 729 -14.63 35.67 -20.88
C SER A 729 -14.47 34.19 -20.48
N LEU A 730 -14.51 33.90 -19.17
CA LEU A 730 -14.44 32.55 -18.61
C LEU A 730 -15.77 31.77 -18.71
N ASP A 731 -16.90 32.43 -18.43
CA ASP A 731 -18.25 31.88 -18.50
C ASP A 731 -19.20 32.83 -19.26
N PRO A 732 -19.25 32.73 -20.60
CA PRO A 732 -20.12 33.57 -21.44
C PRO A 732 -21.62 33.35 -21.24
N LEU A 733 -22.03 32.28 -20.52
CA LEU A 733 -23.44 31.96 -20.27
C LEU A 733 -23.88 32.32 -18.85
N ASN A 734 -23.05 33.03 -18.08
CA ASN A 734 -23.41 33.49 -16.75
C ASN A 734 -24.26 34.78 -16.78
N PRO A 735 -25.59 34.74 -16.57
CA PRO A 735 -26.42 35.93 -16.62
C PRO A 735 -26.12 36.93 -15.50
N ILE A 736 -25.58 36.47 -14.37
CA ILE A 736 -25.27 37.28 -13.19
C ILE A 736 -24.15 38.26 -13.52
N SER A 737 -23.12 37.85 -14.26
CA SER A 737 -21.99 38.70 -14.63
C SER A 737 -22.40 39.84 -15.58
N TYR A 738 -23.27 39.57 -16.54
CA TYR A 738 -23.87 40.62 -17.39
C TYR A 738 -24.71 41.60 -16.58
N TYR A 739 -25.43 41.13 -15.57
CA TYR A 739 -26.22 41.98 -14.67
C TYR A 739 -25.33 42.90 -13.83
N TRP A 740 -24.28 42.37 -13.18
CA TRP A 740 -23.37 43.18 -12.37
C TRP A 740 -22.53 44.15 -13.21
N TYR A 741 -22.12 43.75 -14.42
CA TYR A 741 -21.52 44.68 -15.39
C TYR A 741 -22.48 45.84 -15.71
N GLY A 742 -23.75 45.54 -15.99
CA GLY A 742 -24.75 46.56 -16.27
C GLY A 742 -24.97 47.52 -15.09
N LEU A 743 -24.94 47.01 -13.85
CA LEU A 743 -24.99 47.83 -12.65
C LEU A 743 -23.78 48.75 -12.51
N ALA A 744 -22.56 48.23 -12.68
CA ALA A 744 -21.33 49.01 -12.65
C ALA A 744 -21.32 50.09 -13.74
N ALA A 745 -21.69 49.74 -14.98
CA ALA A 745 -21.72 50.66 -16.12
C ALA A 745 -22.71 51.81 -15.89
N GLY A 746 -23.89 51.48 -15.34
CA GLY A 746 -24.90 52.47 -14.98
C GLY A 746 -24.45 53.45 -13.89
N LYS A 747 -23.55 53.03 -12.98
CA LYS A 747 -22.97 53.87 -11.92
C LYS A 747 -21.84 54.78 -12.43
N VAL A 748 -21.06 54.32 -13.40
CA VAL A 748 -20.03 55.11 -14.10
C VAL A 748 -20.66 56.12 -15.09
N GLY A 749 -21.93 55.94 -15.44
CA GLY A 749 -22.67 56.83 -16.35
C GLY A 749 -22.74 56.32 -17.79
N ARG A 750 -22.23 55.11 -18.07
CA ARG A 750 -22.29 54.45 -19.39
C ARG A 750 -23.64 53.76 -19.60
N GLN A 751 -24.70 54.56 -19.78
CA GLN A 751 -26.08 54.07 -19.80
C GLN A 751 -26.38 53.13 -20.98
N GLU A 752 -25.77 53.37 -22.15
CA GLU A 752 -25.96 52.52 -23.33
C GLU A 752 -25.37 51.12 -23.13
N GLU A 753 -24.18 51.03 -22.54
CA GLU A 753 -23.57 49.76 -22.13
C GLU A 753 -24.42 49.06 -21.07
N ALA A 754 -24.88 49.80 -20.05
CA ALA A 754 -25.73 49.24 -19.01
C ALA A 754 -27.00 48.58 -19.59
N GLU A 755 -27.69 49.26 -20.51
CA GLU A 755 -28.85 48.70 -21.22
C GLU A 755 -28.50 47.43 -22.00
N LEU A 756 -27.44 47.47 -22.81
CA LEU A 756 -27.01 46.33 -23.62
C LEU A 756 -26.75 45.10 -22.76
N PHE A 757 -26.03 45.27 -21.65
CA PHE A 757 -25.65 44.19 -20.76
C PHE A 757 -26.84 43.66 -19.95
N PHE A 758 -27.77 44.51 -19.50
CA PHE A 758 -29.03 44.03 -18.91
C PHE A 758 -29.88 43.23 -19.91
N ARG A 759 -29.96 43.68 -21.18
CA ARG A 759 -30.65 42.92 -22.24
C ARG A 759 -30.00 41.56 -22.48
N ASN A 760 -28.67 41.49 -22.45
CA ASN A 760 -27.94 40.21 -22.55
C ASN A 760 -28.21 39.28 -21.36
N ALA A 761 -28.22 39.81 -20.13
CA ALA A 761 -28.59 39.04 -18.93
C ALA A 761 -30.00 38.43 -19.05
N ILE A 762 -30.96 39.20 -19.56
CA ILE A 762 -32.35 38.75 -19.78
C ILE A 762 -32.45 37.76 -20.95
N ARG A 763 -31.61 37.92 -21.99
CA ARG A 763 -31.56 37.00 -23.14
C ARG A 763 -31.11 35.62 -22.71
N ILE A 764 -30.11 35.55 -21.82
CA ILE A 764 -29.58 34.33 -21.23
C ILE A 764 -30.59 33.74 -20.23
N ASN A 765 -31.08 34.56 -19.29
CA ASN A 765 -32.12 34.18 -18.32
C ASN A 765 -33.37 35.06 -18.46
N ARG A 766 -34.38 34.52 -19.17
CA ARG A 766 -35.65 35.21 -19.45
C ARG A 766 -36.48 35.56 -18.20
N HIS A 767 -36.18 34.93 -17.06
CA HIS A 767 -36.87 35.14 -15.78
C HIS A 767 -36.04 35.98 -14.80
N PHE A 768 -34.95 36.62 -15.24
CA PHE A 768 -34.11 37.42 -14.35
C PHE A 768 -34.78 38.75 -13.96
N VAL A 769 -35.51 38.71 -12.84
CA VAL A 769 -36.35 39.81 -12.36
C VAL A 769 -35.55 41.08 -12.09
N ASP A 770 -34.41 40.98 -11.40
CA ASP A 770 -33.59 42.14 -11.03
C ASP A 770 -33.00 42.85 -12.26
N ALA A 771 -32.58 42.09 -13.27
CA ALA A 771 -32.10 42.62 -14.55
C ALA A 771 -33.23 43.33 -15.31
N MET A 772 -34.45 42.78 -15.32
CA MET A 772 -35.62 43.44 -15.94
C MET A 772 -35.99 44.74 -15.22
N HIS A 773 -35.97 44.75 -13.88
CA HIS A 773 -36.22 45.95 -13.09
C HIS A 773 -35.18 47.03 -13.39
N ASN A 774 -33.89 46.70 -13.33
CA ASN A 774 -32.81 47.67 -13.52
C ASN A 774 -32.70 48.15 -14.98
N LEU A 775 -33.07 47.32 -15.96
CA LEU A 775 -33.26 47.76 -17.34
C LEU A 775 -34.40 48.78 -17.44
N GLY A 776 -35.54 48.53 -16.81
CA GLY A 776 -36.66 49.48 -16.75
C GLY A 776 -36.25 50.83 -16.14
N VAL A 777 -35.47 50.80 -15.05
CA VAL A 777 -34.92 52.01 -14.42
C VAL A 777 -33.92 52.73 -15.35
N CYS A 778 -33.07 51.98 -16.06
CA CYS A 778 -32.12 52.55 -17.04
C CYS A 778 -32.87 53.25 -18.19
N LEU A 779 -33.90 52.61 -18.74
CA LEU A 779 -34.74 53.18 -19.80
C LEU A 779 -35.50 54.44 -19.36
N MET A 780 -35.98 54.48 -18.11
CA MET A 780 -36.59 55.69 -17.56
C MET A 780 -35.61 56.87 -17.50
N LYS A 781 -34.33 56.63 -17.19
CA LYS A 781 -33.30 57.68 -17.17
C LYS A 781 -32.96 58.21 -18.57
N GLN A 782 -33.32 57.45 -19.62
CA GLN A 782 -33.18 57.84 -21.02
C GLN A 782 -34.50 58.39 -21.61
N ASP A 783 -35.48 58.77 -20.77
CA ASP A 783 -36.82 59.25 -21.16
C ASP A 783 -37.67 58.26 -21.99
N ARG A 784 -37.30 56.97 -22.01
CA ARG A 784 -38.03 55.90 -22.73
C ARG A 784 -39.07 55.20 -21.84
N LEU A 785 -40.05 55.98 -21.40
CA LEU A 785 -41.00 55.56 -20.35
C LEU A 785 -41.89 54.37 -20.76
N GLU A 786 -42.38 54.32 -21.99
CA GLU A 786 -43.28 53.25 -22.46
C GLU A 786 -42.61 51.86 -22.43
N GLU A 787 -41.35 51.79 -22.89
CA GLU A 787 -40.57 50.56 -22.84
C GLU A 787 -40.28 50.14 -21.39
N ALA A 788 -39.96 51.10 -20.51
CA ALA A 788 -39.71 50.84 -19.10
C ALA A 788 -40.95 50.24 -18.40
N ILE A 789 -42.15 50.79 -18.66
CA ILE A 789 -43.42 50.24 -18.16
C ILE A 789 -43.62 48.80 -18.64
N GLY A 790 -43.30 48.51 -19.91
CA GLY A 790 -43.36 47.16 -20.46
C GLY A 790 -42.49 46.15 -19.68
N TYR A 791 -41.29 46.56 -19.25
CA TYR A 791 -40.42 45.72 -18.42
C TYR A 791 -40.91 45.61 -16.98
N PHE A 792 -41.43 46.68 -16.35
CA PHE A 792 -42.01 46.59 -15.02
C PHE A 792 -43.26 45.71 -14.96
N LEU A 793 -44.10 45.71 -16.01
CA LEU A 793 -45.23 44.79 -16.13
C LEU A 793 -44.77 43.32 -16.22
N ARG A 794 -43.64 43.06 -16.90
CA ARG A 794 -43.00 41.73 -16.91
C ARG A 794 -42.43 41.36 -15.55
N VAL A 795 -41.78 42.29 -14.85
CA VAL A 795 -41.34 42.10 -13.44
C VAL A 795 -42.52 41.72 -12.57
N ARG A 796 -43.65 42.43 -12.65
CA ARG A 796 -44.88 42.11 -11.89
C ARG A 796 -45.46 40.74 -12.25
N ARG A 797 -45.35 40.32 -13.52
CA ARG A 797 -45.81 39.00 -13.96
C ARG A 797 -44.97 37.87 -13.35
N TYR A 798 -43.66 38.04 -13.24
CA TYR A 798 -42.75 37.03 -12.70
C TYR A 798 -42.58 37.10 -11.18
N ASN A 799 -42.71 38.30 -10.60
CA ASN A 799 -42.72 38.53 -9.17
C ASN A 799 -43.81 39.56 -8.80
N PRO A 800 -45.04 39.08 -8.53
CA PRO A 800 -46.19 39.95 -8.18
C PRO A 800 -45.98 40.80 -6.92
N ASN A 801 -45.08 40.37 -6.02
CA ASN A 801 -44.80 41.03 -4.74
C ASN A 801 -43.62 42.01 -4.82
N HIS A 802 -43.05 42.27 -6.01
CA HIS A 802 -41.92 43.19 -6.15
C HIS A 802 -42.35 44.63 -5.84
N VAL A 803 -41.99 45.11 -4.64
CA VAL A 803 -42.43 46.40 -4.09
C VAL A 803 -42.12 47.57 -5.01
N GLU A 804 -40.87 47.65 -5.50
CA GLU A 804 -40.46 48.81 -6.30
C GLU A 804 -41.09 48.88 -7.69
N ALA A 805 -41.16 47.76 -8.41
CA ALA A 805 -41.90 47.69 -9.66
C ALA A 805 -43.39 48.05 -9.48
N LYS A 806 -44.03 47.63 -8.39
CA LYS A 806 -45.42 48.02 -8.07
C LYS A 806 -45.54 49.54 -7.84
N ARG A 807 -44.61 50.12 -7.08
CA ARG A 807 -44.56 51.57 -6.83
C ARG A 807 -44.37 52.35 -8.13
N LEU A 808 -43.42 51.94 -8.97
CA LEU A 808 -43.13 52.59 -10.25
C LEU A 808 -44.33 52.46 -11.21
N LEU A 809 -44.92 51.27 -11.35
CA LEU A 809 -46.12 51.10 -12.17
C LEU A 809 -47.29 51.96 -11.66
N SER A 810 -47.54 52.00 -10.35
CA SER A 810 -48.59 52.85 -9.78
C SER A 810 -48.37 54.34 -10.05
N LYS A 811 -47.11 54.79 -10.05
CA LYS A 811 -46.75 56.18 -10.33
C LYS A 811 -46.96 56.57 -11.79
N TYR A 812 -46.65 55.67 -12.74
CA TYR A 812 -46.62 55.99 -14.17
C TYR A 812 -47.84 55.51 -14.97
N LEU A 813 -48.59 54.53 -14.46
CA LEU A 813 -49.82 54.05 -15.12
C LEU A 813 -51.10 54.71 -14.62
N GLN A 814 -51.05 55.58 -13.59
CA GLN A 814 -52.24 56.17 -12.94
C GLN A 814 -53.43 55.22 -12.96
N VAL A 815 -53.34 54.11 -12.24
CA VAL A 815 -54.50 53.25 -12.03
C VAL A 815 -55.23 53.82 -10.82
N ASP A 816 -56.29 54.60 -11.08
CA ASP A 816 -57.38 54.76 -10.12
C ASP A 816 -57.87 53.37 -9.71
N SER A 817 -57.79 53.10 -8.40
CA SER A 817 -58.44 52.02 -7.63
C SER A 817 -58.39 50.59 -8.16
#